data_AF-A0AAE1GV83-F1
#
_entry.id   AF-A0AAE1GV83-F1
#
_cell.length_a   1.000
_cell.length_b   1.000
_cell.length_c   1.000
_cell.angle_alpha   90.00
_cell.angle_beta   90.00
_cell.angle_gamma   90.00
#
_symmetry.space_group_name_H-M   'P 1'
#
loop_
_entity.id
_entity.type
_entity.pdbx_description
1 polymer ?
#
loop_
_entity_poly.entity_id
_entity_poly.type
_entity_poly.pdbx_seq_one_letter_code
_entity_poly.pdbx_strand_id
1 'polypeptide(L)'
;MESSKRHLTLLGASPLCLKGVKTDAQRAVAAKRKIDQASEIITKKVCLSAGIKVEDLPLSPKSRKAKDHDLLMEEVKQKLPSASKLQKYQLLSLVPASWSTKETAEFFGTGRTIVKNAQKLRQGGILPVTEFKRKSSVLDSTKNIIKDFYCLDENSKVMPGIRDSVSISPGVYKQKRLILCDVSELYESFKTKYKDLKVGLSMFYSLRPKWCVFAGGAGTHQQCVCQIHQNFKLVVYALNIKKHYTELIEECVCNVEDRCCMLRLCENCPTLIQIQDLIRHQIQVPEGLESEEEEFLKETVKFRQWKTTDRTEMVVQICKRSELIEIAAKQINDLIPHNFIAFSQASYVKKSREELSENKVMVAMDFSMNYNCLVQGAVQSYHWSPKQATVHPTVVYFKNDNGEVVHKTIVFISEDLDHDVPIVQKFQELTVEYIKEKFPKVTEVEYVTDGCCSQYKSKGYFKALCDHEKTLKLKASHSYHATAHGKCQSDADGGTVKREARRASLQRPSDKQIISAMDLYNFCLQKLNEKFEFRFVSRWDVEPQRQQYRENMIKLETVPGTRSFHFFKPVSDDTIACWRVSNEQRAEPALVHCLQKAERLKAAPVTPFTGMFVVARIAKNRYLGLVTDVYEEEAEADLTLLMPKLPAKVFYWPQDMKTASVPFPHLITDVTLQEKGDNMILTVILES
;
A
#
# COMPACT_ATOMS: atom_id res chain seq x y z
N MET A 1 -44.73 -21.55 73.57
CA MET A 1 -44.92 -20.48 72.57
C MET A 1 -46.07 -19.53 72.90
N GLU A 2 -47.23 -20.02 73.38
CA GLU A 2 -48.35 -19.14 73.73
C GLU A 2 -48.10 -18.24 74.96
N SER A 3 -47.33 -18.70 75.96
CA SER A 3 -46.94 -17.84 77.09
C SER A 3 -46.03 -16.69 76.66
N SER A 4 -45.04 -16.93 75.79
CA SER A 4 -44.15 -15.87 75.27
C SER A 4 -44.88 -14.84 74.40
N LYS A 5 -45.92 -15.26 73.66
CA LYS A 5 -46.78 -14.35 72.88
C LYS A 5 -47.58 -13.42 73.80
N ARG A 6 -48.08 -13.92 74.94
CA ARG A 6 -48.76 -13.08 75.94
C ARG A 6 -47.83 -12.06 76.59
N HIS A 7 -46.61 -12.45 76.97
CA HIS A 7 -45.66 -11.54 77.63
C HIS A 7 -45.16 -10.40 76.72
N LEU A 8 -44.88 -10.67 75.45
CA LEU A 8 -44.49 -9.61 74.50
C LEU A 8 -45.62 -8.61 74.26
N THR A 9 -46.85 -9.10 74.19
CA THR A 9 -48.05 -8.25 74.01
C THR A 9 -48.29 -7.37 75.24
N LEU A 10 -48.08 -7.89 76.45
CA LEU A 10 -48.09 -7.12 77.71
C LEU A 10 -47.03 -6.01 77.75
N LEU A 11 -45.86 -6.24 77.15
CA LEU A 11 -44.81 -5.22 77.02
C LEU A 11 -45.13 -4.14 75.97
N GLY A 12 -46.20 -4.30 75.18
CA GLY A 12 -46.58 -3.42 74.07
C GLY A 12 -45.87 -3.76 72.76
N ALA A 13 -45.19 -4.91 72.68
CA ALA A 13 -44.56 -5.41 71.46
C ALA A 13 -45.47 -6.46 70.79
N SER A 14 -45.64 -6.37 69.47
CA SER A 14 -46.40 -7.39 68.73
C SER A 14 -45.80 -8.80 68.90
N PRO A 15 -46.60 -9.89 68.87
CA PRO A 15 -46.07 -11.25 69.03
C PRO A 15 -45.02 -11.61 67.97
N LEU A 16 -44.04 -12.45 68.32
CA LEU A 16 -43.09 -13.00 67.35
C LEU A 16 -43.84 -13.89 66.35
N CYS A 17 -43.89 -13.47 65.09
CA CYS A 17 -44.48 -14.23 63.99
C CYS A 17 -43.38 -14.85 63.13
N LEU A 18 -43.32 -16.19 63.10
CA LEU A 18 -42.36 -16.94 62.29
C LEU A 18 -43.02 -17.62 61.08
N LYS A 19 -44.28 -17.28 60.75
CA LYS A 19 -44.97 -17.83 59.58
C LYS A 19 -44.24 -17.37 58.31
N GLY A 20 -43.74 -18.34 57.53
CA GLY A 20 -43.01 -18.10 56.28
C GLY A 20 -41.47 -18.09 56.40
N VAL A 21 -40.91 -18.26 57.59
CA VAL A 21 -39.44 -18.29 57.81
C VAL A 21 -38.92 -19.73 57.75
N LYS A 22 -38.11 -20.06 56.73
CA LYS A 22 -37.74 -21.45 56.40
C LYS A 22 -36.41 -21.92 57.01
N THR A 23 -35.51 -21.02 57.41
CA THR A 23 -34.17 -21.40 57.92
C THR A 23 -33.88 -20.86 59.32
N ASP A 24 -33.05 -21.57 60.09
CA ASP A 24 -32.71 -21.18 61.47
C ASP A 24 -31.94 -19.87 61.55
N ALA A 25 -31.13 -19.54 60.54
CA ALA A 25 -30.48 -18.23 60.44
C ALA A 25 -31.51 -17.09 60.32
N GLN A 26 -32.57 -17.27 59.53
CA GLN A 26 -33.64 -16.27 59.40
C GLN A 26 -34.48 -16.17 60.68
N ARG A 27 -34.70 -17.29 61.39
CA ARG A 27 -35.34 -17.29 62.72
C ARG A 27 -34.50 -16.53 63.73
N ALA A 28 -33.18 -16.71 63.73
CA ALA A 28 -32.26 -15.99 64.60
C ALA A 28 -32.27 -14.47 64.32
N VAL A 29 -32.30 -14.06 63.06
CA VAL A 29 -32.43 -12.64 62.67
C VAL A 29 -33.78 -12.06 63.10
N ALA A 30 -34.88 -12.80 62.87
CA ALA A 30 -36.22 -12.37 63.29
C ALA A 30 -36.34 -12.26 64.82
N ALA A 31 -35.74 -13.20 65.55
CA ALA A 31 -35.66 -13.17 67.01
C ALA A 31 -34.81 -11.98 67.50
N LYS A 32 -33.61 -11.76 66.92
CA LYS A 32 -32.74 -10.63 67.28
C LYS A 32 -33.42 -9.29 67.05
N ARG A 33 -34.03 -9.09 65.87
CA ARG A 33 -34.81 -7.88 65.58
C ARG A 33 -35.91 -7.66 66.62
N LYS A 34 -36.53 -8.74 67.11
CA LYS A 34 -37.59 -8.64 68.10
C LYS A 34 -37.08 -8.34 69.50
N ILE A 35 -35.91 -8.89 69.87
CA ILE A 35 -35.19 -8.56 71.09
C ILE A 35 -34.80 -7.08 71.08
N ASP A 36 -34.28 -6.56 69.96
CA ASP A 36 -33.90 -5.16 69.83
C ASP A 36 -35.12 -4.23 69.98
N GLN A 37 -36.25 -4.57 69.32
CA GLN A 37 -37.52 -3.82 69.47
C GLN A 37 -38.05 -3.85 70.91
N ALA A 38 -38.00 -5.01 71.58
CA ALA A 38 -38.44 -5.13 72.96
C ALA A 38 -37.52 -4.34 73.90
N SER A 39 -36.20 -4.41 73.69
CA SER A 39 -35.20 -3.65 74.43
C SER A 39 -35.43 -2.15 74.30
N GLU A 40 -35.75 -1.67 73.08
CA GLU A 40 -36.04 -0.26 72.84
C GLU A 40 -37.32 0.21 73.56
N ILE A 41 -38.40 -0.59 73.51
CA ILE A 41 -39.66 -0.29 74.20
C ILE A 41 -39.47 -0.31 75.73
N ILE A 42 -38.73 -1.28 76.25
CA ILE A 42 -38.40 -1.38 77.68
C ILE A 42 -37.55 -0.17 78.09
N THR A 43 -36.51 0.16 77.33
CA THR A 43 -35.65 1.31 77.59
C THR A 43 -36.47 2.59 77.62
N LYS A 44 -37.35 2.80 76.62
CA LYS A 44 -38.27 3.95 76.60
C LYS A 44 -39.20 3.98 77.81
N LYS A 45 -39.83 2.87 78.20
CA LYS A 45 -40.71 2.80 79.38
C LYS A 45 -39.96 3.03 80.69
N VAL A 46 -38.77 2.45 80.85
CA VAL A 46 -37.92 2.64 82.04
C VAL A 46 -37.44 4.09 82.14
N CYS A 47 -36.99 4.68 81.03
CA CYS A 47 -36.64 6.09 80.95
C CYS A 47 -37.82 7.01 81.31
N LEU A 48 -39.03 6.69 80.82
CA LEU A 48 -40.25 7.45 81.12
C LEU A 48 -40.66 7.35 82.59
N SER A 49 -40.56 6.16 83.19
CA SER A 49 -40.82 5.96 84.62
C SER A 49 -39.73 6.58 85.53
N ALA A 50 -38.49 6.68 85.04
CA ALA A 50 -37.36 7.28 85.76
C ALA A 50 -37.20 8.79 85.52
N GLY A 51 -38.00 9.39 84.62
CA GLY A 51 -37.93 10.82 84.29
C GLY A 51 -36.67 11.24 83.50
N ILE A 52 -35.97 10.30 82.84
CA ILE A 52 -34.71 10.52 82.12
C ILE A 52 -34.95 10.46 80.60
N LYS A 53 -34.31 11.34 79.81
CA LYS A 53 -34.35 11.26 78.34
C LYS A 53 -33.40 10.15 77.84
N VAL A 54 -33.79 9.44 76.80
CA VAL A 54 -33.02 8.30 76.25
C VAL A 54 -31.62 8.73 75.78
N GLU A 55 -31.46 9.98 75.36
CA GLU A 55 -30.19 10.56 74.89
C GLU A 55 -29.14 10.73 76.02
N ASP A 56 -29.58 10.80 77.28
CA ASP A 56 -28.71 11.07 78.44
C ASP A 56 -28.12 9.78 79.06
N LEU A 57 -28.32 8.62 78.40
CA LEU A 57 -27.75 7.34 78.82
C LEU A 57 -26.23 7.27 78.52
N PRO A 58 -25.39 6.81 79.46
CA PRO A 58 -23.94 6.70 79.23
C PRO A 58 -23.58 5.73 78.09
N LEU A 59 -22.81 6.21 77.09
CA LEU A 59 -22.41 5.48 75.88
C LEU A 59 -21.37 4.39 76.15
N SER A 60 -21.56 3.19 75.57
CA SER A 60 -20.62 2.07 75.72
C SER A 60 -19.27 2.28 75.00
N PRO A 61 -18.19 1.58 75.42
CA PRO A 61 -16.84 1.66 74.81
C PRO A 61 -16.77 1.35 73.30
N LYS A 62 -17.78 0.67 72.74
CA LYS A 62 -17.84 0.35 71.30
C LYS A 62 -18.07 1.58 70.42
N SER A 63 -18.62 2.67 70.96
CA SER A 63 -18.92 3.90 70.19
C SER A 63 -17.68 4.74 69.86
N ARG A 64 -16.61 4.66 70.67
CA ARG A 64 -15.38 5.47 70.49
C ARG A 64 -14.54 4.98 69.29
N LYS A 65 -14.37 3.66 69.15
CA LYS A 65 -13.62 3.03 68.03
C LYS A 65 -14.23 3.28 66.64
N ALA A 66 -15.53 3.57 66.57
CA ALA A 66 -16.20 3.86 65.30
C ALA A 66 -15.83 5.26 64.77
N LYS A 67 -15.69 6.25 65.65
CA LYS A 67 -15.37 7.63 65.26
C LYS A 67 -13.95 7.78 64.69
N ASP A 68 -12.97 7.10 65.28
CA ASP A 68 -11.58 7.16 64.82
C ASP A 68 -11.38 6.50 63.45
N HIS A 69 -12.17 5.46 63.14
CA HIS A 69 -12.18 4.81 61.83
C HIS A 69 -12.69 5.76 60.73
N ASP A 70 -13.78 6.47 61.00
CA ASP A 70 -14.39 7.37 60.03
C ASP A 70 -13.48 8.58 59.73
N LEU A 71 -12.78 9.07 60.75
CA LEU A 71 -11.75 10.11 60.60
C LEU A 71 -10.60 9.66 59.68
N LEU A 72 -10.06 8.45 59.90
CA LEU A 72 -8.98 7.90 59.07
C LEU A 72 -9.39 7.77 57.59
N MET A 73 -10.61 7.33 57.31
CA MET A 73 -11.09 7.19 55.93
C MET A 73 -11.24 8.54 55.22
N GLU A 74 -11.62 9.60 55.94
CA GLU A 74 -11.69 10.95 55.37
C GLU A 74 -10.29 11.55 55.12
N GLU A 75 -9.31 11.30 55.98
CA GLU A 75 -7.92 11.71 55.74
C GLU A 75 -7.30 11.00 54.51
N VAL A 76 -7.56 9.70 54.35
CA VAL A 76 -7.14 8.93 53.17
C VAL A 76 -7.78 9.50 51.90
N LYS A 77 -9.05 9.92 51.97
CA LYS A 77 -9.77 10.54 50.86
C LYS A 77 -9.18 11.88 50.46
N GLN A 78 -8.73 12.70 51.41
CA GLN A 78 -8.05 13.96 51.14
C GLN A 78 -6.68 13.78 50.45
N LYS A 79 -5.94 12.71 50.78
CA LYS A 79 -4.61 12.42 50.20
C LYS A 79 -4.66 11.78 48.81
N LEU A 80 -5.77 11.13 48.46
CA LEU A 80 -5.90 10.33 47.25
C LEU A 80 -5.75 11.10 45.91
N PRO A 81 -6.21 12.37 45.79
CA PRO A 81 -6.02 13.16 44.58
C PRO A 81 -4.56 13.43 44.24
N SER A 82 -3.74 13.80 45.24
CA SER A 82 -2.32 14.18 45.09
C SER A 82 -1.35 13.00 45.08
N ALA A 83 -1.81 11.79 45.43
CA ALA A 83 -1.01 10.58 45.43
C ALA A 83 -0.61 10.10 44.02
N SER A 84 0.59 9.52 43.88
CA SER A 84 1.01 8.81 42.65
C SER A 84 0.15 7.56 42.40
N LYS A 85 0.16 7.02 41.17
CA LYS A 85 -0.64 5.83 40.81
C LYS A 85 -0.38 4.62 41.72
N LEU A 86 0.87 4.41 42.14
CA LEU A 86 1.24 3.36 43.09
C LEU A 86 0.66 3.63 44.49
N GLN A 87 0.83 4.85 44.98
CA GLN A 87 0.29 5.26 46.28
C GLN A 87 -1.24 5.20 46.32
N LYS A 88 -1.94 5.46 45.21
CA LYS A 88 -3.40 5.27 45.13
C LYS A 88 -3.79 3.81 45.33
N TYR A 89 -3.08 2.86 44.74
CA TYR A 89 -3.35 1.43 44.99
C TYR A 89 -3.05 1.02 46.42
N GLN A 90 -1.99 1.56 47.01
CA GLN A 90 -1.62 1.31 48.41
C GLN A 90 -2.68 1.87 49.37
N LEU A 91 -3.07 3.14 49.22
CA LEU A 91 -4.07 3.79 50.06
C LEU A 91 -5.45 3.10 49.96
N LEU A 92 -5.88 2.74 48.75
CA LEU A 92 -7.14 2.02 48.54
C LEU A 92 -7.12 0.58 49.06
N SER A 93 -5.95 0.01 49.39
CA SER A 93 -5.85 -1.30 50.05
C SER A 93 -6.21 -1.24 51.56
N LEU A 94 -6.23 -0.04 52.16
CA LEU A 94 -6.56 0.18 53.57
C LEU A 94 -8.07 0.12 53.86
N VAL A 95 -8.91 0.25 52.82
CA VAL A 95 -10.37 0.28 52.91
C VAL A 95 -10.90 -1.01 53.54
N PRO A 96 -11.96 -1.00 54.37
CA PRO A 96 -12.54 -2.21 54.95
C PRO A 96 -12.92 -3.26 53.90
N ALA A 97 -12.75 -4.55 54.23
CA ALA A 97 -13.07 -5.65 53.31
C ALA A 97 -14.58 -5.78 53.04
N SER A 98 -15.42 -5.20 53.90
CA SER A 98 -16.87 -5.16 53.76
C SER A 98 -17.37 -4.19 52.68
N TRP A 99 -16.55 -3.22 52.26
CA TRP A 99 -16.97 -2.22 51.28
C TRP A 99 -16.94 -2.75 49.86
N SER A 100 -18.04 -2.51 49.12
CA SER A 100 -18.11 -2.91 47.72
C SER A 100 -17.22 -2.01 46.83
N THR A 101 -16.81 -2.50 45.65
CA THR A 101 -16.04 -1.68 44.69
C THR A 101 -16.79 -0.40 44.29
N LYS A 102 -18.13 -0.46 44.25
CA LYS A 102 -19.00 0.68 43.92
C LYS A 102 -18.99 1.72 45.04
N GLU A 103 -19.22 1.27 46.26
CA GLU A 103 -19.26 2.10 47.47
C GLU A 103 -17.91 2.79 47.72
N THR A 104 -16.80 2.06 47.60
CA THR A 104 -15.46 2.64 47.70
C THR A 104 -15.18 3.66 46.60
N ALA A 105 -15.60 3.40 45.37
CA ALA A 105 -15.42 4.35 44.26
C ALA A 105 -16.21 5.66 44.49
N GLU A 106 -17.44 5.54 44.99
CA GLU A 106 -18.32 6.68 45.30
C GLU A 106 -17.79 7.48 46.50
N PHE A 107 -17.37 6.81 47.58
CA PHE A 107 -16.82 7.45 48.77
C PHE A 107 -15.53 8.25 48.47
N PHE A 108 -14.59 7.64 47.73
CA PHE A 108 -13.30 8.28 47.40
C PHE A 108 -13.32 9.14 46.13
N GLY A 109 -14.43 9.18 45.39
CA GLY A 109 -14.53 9.91 44.12
C GLY A 109 -13.54 9.40 43.05
N THR A 110 -13.32 8.08 42.98
CA THR A 110 -12.33 7.49 42.06
C THR A 110 -12.90 6.46 41.08
N GLY A 111 -12.17 6.20 39.99
CA GLY A 111 -12.59 5.24 38.99
C GLY A 111 -12.65 3.80 39.51
N ARG A 112 -13.76 3.10 39.25
CA ARG A 112 -14.01 1.71 39.69
C ARG A 112 -12.89 0.73 39.32
N THR A 113 -12.22 0.94 38.18
CA THR A 113 -11.09 0.10 37.74
C THR A 113 -9.89 0.17 38.68
N ILE A 114 -9.62 1.35 39.24
CA ILE A 114 -8.49 1.56 40.17
C ILE A 114 -8.78 0.83 41.48
N VAL A 115 -10.00 0.98 42.01
CA VAL A 115 -10.47 0.30 43.22
C VAL A 115 -10.43 -1.23 43.03
N LYS A 116 -10.92 -1.74 41.90
CA LYS A 116 -10.91 -3.18 41.60
C LYS A 116 -9.48 -3.76 41.57
N ASN A 117 -8.54 -3.02 41.00
CA ASN A 117 -7.13 -3.43 40.97
C ASN A 117 -6.49 -3.34 42.37
N ALA A 118 -6.79 -2.31 43.15
CA ALA A 118 -6.31 -2.19 44.53
C ALA A 118 -6.83 -3.35 45.42
N GLN A 119 -8.11 -3.69 45.31
CA GLN A 119 -8.73 -4.81 46.03
C GLN A 119 -8.12 -6.17 45.64
N LYS A 120 -7.77 -6.36 44.35
CA LYS A 120 -7.03 -7.55 43.92
C LYS A 120 -5.62 -7.59 44.51
N LEU A 121 -4.89 -6.47 44.49
CA LEU A 121 -3.54 -6.39 45.05
C LEU A 121 -3.52 -6.57 46.57
N ARG A 122 -4.62 -6.21 47.26
CA ARG A 122 -4.80 -6.45 48.71
C ARG A 122 -4.76 -7.94 49.09
N GLN A 123 -4.99 -8.87 48.16
CA GLN A 123 -4.82 -10.30 48.43
C GLN A 123 -3.40 -10.64 48.91
N GLY A 124 -2.40 -9.84 48.52
CA GLY A 124 -1.02 -9.95 48.99
C GLY A 124 -0.70 -9.16 50.27
N GLY A 125 -1.69 -8.56 50.94
CA GLY A 125 -1.53 -7.75 52.14
C GLY A 125 -1.91 -6.28 51.97
N ILE A 126 -1.89 -5.54 53.08
CA ILE A 126 -2.14 -4.09 53.12
C ILE A 126 -0.85 -3.36 52.68
N LEU A 127 -1.00 -2.28 51.89
CA LEU A 127 0.11 -1.50 51.32
C LEU A 127 1.09 -2.34 50.45
N PRO A 128 0.60 -3.02 49.39
CA PRO A 128 1.45 -3.88 48.57
C PRO A 128 2.57 -3.09 47.88
N VAL A 129 3.79 -3.62 47.91
CA VAL A 129 4.93 -3.09 47.15
C VAL A 129 4.92 -3.77 45.77
N THR A 130 4.65 -2.99 44.72
CA THR A 130 4.73 -3.50 43.34
C THR A 130 5.81 -2.77 42.57
N GLU A 131 6.87 -3.45 42.18
CA GLU A 131 7.85 -2.94 41.22
C GLU A 131 7.22 -2.88 39.82
N PHE A 132 6.81 -1.69 39.38
CA PHE A 132 6.46 -1.50 37.98
C PHE A 132 7.75 -1.53 37.15
N LYS A 133 8.02 -2.66 36.46
CA LYS A 133 9.11 -2.73 35.47
C LYS A 133 9.00 -1.55 34.50
N ARG A 134 9.99 -0.65 34.51
CA ARG A 134 10.09 0.44 33.52
C ARG A 134 10.16 -0.21 32.14
N LYS A 135 9.23 0.15 31.24
CA LYS A 135 9.31 -0.28 29.84
C LYS A 135 10.60 0.28 29.26
N SER A 136 11.48 -0.57 28.73
CA SER A 136 12.67 -0.14 28.01
C SER A 136 12.24 0.73 26.84
N SER A 137 12.91 1.88 26.68
CA SER A 137 12.75 2.72 25.49
C SER A 137 13.21 1.94 24.28
N VAL A 138 12.38 1.89 23.23
CA VAL A 138 12.77 1.33 21.93
C VAL A 138 13.92 2.18 21.37
N LEU A 139 14.98 1.53 20.88
CA LEU A 139 16.11 2.22 20.25
C LEU A 139 15.63 3.05 19.05
N ASP A 140 16.26 4.20 18.82
CA ASP A 140 15.90 5.08 17.70
C ASP A 140 16.17 4.43 16.34
N SER A 141 17.15 3.52 16.25
CA SER A 141 17.36 2.67 15.07
C SER A 141 16.13 1.82 14.75
N THR A 142 15.55 1.16 15.74
CA THR A 142 14.32 0.37 15.59
C THR A 142 13.13 1.25 15.20
N LYS A 143 13.03 2.49 15.72
CA LYS A 143 11.97 3.42 15.31
C LYS A 143 12.09 3.81 13.84
N ASN A 144 13.30 4.03 13.35
CA ASN A 144 13.53 4.37 11.94
C ASN A 144 13.19 3.17 11.04
N ILE A 145 13.63 1.96 11.39
CA ILE A 145 13.26 0.73 10.67
C ILE A 145 11.73 0.59 10.55
N ILE A 146 10.98 0.84 11.63
CA ILE A 146 9.51 0.78 11.60
C ILE A 146 8.93 1.86 10.68
N LYS A 147 9.42 3.11 10.75
CA LYS A 147 8.96 4.19 9.87
C LYS A 147 9.23 3.87 8.40
N ASP A 148 10.41 3.37 8.10
CA ASP A 148 10.82 3.00 6.75
C ASP A 148 9.97 1.84 6.25
N PHE A 149 9.70 0.86 7.11
CA PHE A 149 8.80 -0.25 6.80
C PHE A 149 7.38 0.21 6.45
N TYR A 150 6.81 1.15 7.22
CA TYR A 150 5.53 1.77 6.88
C TYR A 150 5.57 2.54 5.55
N CYS A 151 6.71 3.11 5.18
CA CYS A 151 6.89 3.90 3.96
C CYS A 151 7.30 3.06 2.74
N LEU A 152 7.41 1.73 2.85
CA LEU A 152 7.61 0.86 1.69
C LEU A 152 6.38 0.91 0.79
N ASP A 153 6.61 0.97 -0.53
CA ASP A 153 5.54 1.05 -1.53
C ASP A 153 4.64 -0.20 -1.57
N GLU A 154 5.17 -1.34 -1.08
CA GLU A 154 4.42 -2.58 -0.84
C GLU A 154 3.37 -2.42 0.28
N ASN A 155 3.67 -1.61 1.29
CA ASN A 155 2.88 -1.48 2.51
C ASN A 155 1.97 -0.24 2.49
N SER A 156 2.41 0.83 1.83
CA SER A 156 1.62 2.04 1.67
C SER A 156 1.90 2.71 0.32
N LYS A 157 0.89 3.33 -0.30
CA LYS A 157 1.06 4.08 -1.55
C LYS A 157 0.90 5.58 -1.34
N VAL A 158 1.74 6.38 -1.99
CA VAL A 158 1.60 7.85 -2.01
C VAL A 158 0.27 8.22 -2.63
N MET A 159 -0.48 9.10 -1.95
CA MET A 159 -1.69 9.69 -2.49
C MET A 159 -1.32 10.98 -3.22
N PRO A 160 -1.52 11.12 -4.55
CA PRO A 160 -1.03 12.28 -5.31
C PRO A 160 -1.94 13.52 -5.22
N GLY A 161 -3.11 13.42 -4.60
CA GLY A 161 -4.10 14.50 -4.59
C GLY A 161 -3.67 15.73 -3.80
N ILE A 162 -4.05 16.92 -4.27
CA ILE A 162 -3.75 18.19 -3.60
C ILE A 162 -4.27 18.23 -2.15
N ARG A 163 -5.39 17.56 -1.89
CA ARG A 163 -6.03 17.49 -0.55
C ARG A 163 -5.43 16.39 0.34
N ASP A 164 -4.57 15.54 -0.20
CA ASP A 164 -4.03 14.38 0.50
C ASP A 164 -2.77 14.74 1.31
N SER A 165 -2.91 15.68 2.24
CA SER A 165 -1.80 16.13 3.09
C SER A 165 -2.12 16.09 4.58
N VAL A 166 -1.09 15.93 5.41
CA VAL A 166 -1.18 15.91 6.87
C VAL A 166 -0.19 16.91 7.45
N SER A 167 -0.66 17.74 8.38
CA SER A 167 0.20 18.63 9.18
C SER A 167 0.93 17.81 10.25
N ILE A 168 2.25 17.86 10.23
CA ILE A 168 3.10 17.19 11.22
C ILE A 168 3.38 18.13 12.39
N SER A 169 3.64 19.40 12.06
CA SER A 169 3.86 20.54 12.94
C SER A 169 3.28 21.81 12.28
N PRO A 170 3.13 22.92 13.03
CA PRO A 170 2.66 24.18 12.45
C PRO A 170 3.49 24.58 11.24
N GLY A 171 2.84 24.74 10.08
CA GLY A 171 3.50 25.10 8.82
C GLY A 171 4.14 23.95 8.02
N VAL A 172 4.33 22.76 8.61
CA VAL A 172 4.97 21.62 7.91
C VAL A 172 3.94 20.56 7.54
N TYR A 173 3.71 20.41 6.23
CA TYR A 173 2.81 19.42 5.66
C TYR A 173 3.57 18.34 4.92
N LYS A 174 3.17 17.07 5.09
CA LYS A 174 3.61 15.95 4.24
C LYS A 174 2.44 15.35 3.47
N GLN A 175 2.75 14.80 2.31
CA GLN A 175 1.80 14.05 1.49
C GLN A 175 1.41 12.74 2.21
N LYS A 176 0.13 12.40 2.18
CA LYS A 176 -0.40 11.17 2.76
C LYS A 176 0.10 9.96 1.98
N ARG A 177 0.32 8.86 2.72
CA ARG A 177 0.49 7.52 2.19
C ARG A 177 -0.65 6.65 2.72
N LEU A 178 -1.41 6.02 1.82
CA LEU A 178 -2.49 5.11 2.19
C LEU A 178 -1.90 3.72 2.45
N ILE A 179 -2.08 3.21 3.66
CA ILE A 179 -1.69 1.84 4.02
C ILE A 179 -2.63 0.86 3.30
N LEU A 180 -2.06 -0.14 2.64
CA LEU A 180 -2.80 -1.03 1.73
C LEU A 180 -3.46 -2.24 2.42
N CYS A 181 -3.00 -2.59 3.61
CA CYS A 181 -3.44 -3.74 4.41
C CYS A 181 -3.86 -3.31 5.82
N ASP A 182 -4.42 -4.24 6.57
CA ASP A 182 -4.76 -3.96 7.96
C ASP A 182 -3.50 -3.89 8.86
N VAL A 183 -3.67 -3.39 10.09
CA VAL A 183 -2.56 -3.23 11.04
C VAL A 183 -1.94 -4.58 11.42
N SER A 184 -2.76 -5.63 11.51
CA SER A 184 -2.37 -6.96 11.98
C SER A 184 -1.53 -7.66 10.91
N GLU A 185 -2.01 -7.72 9.67
CA GLU A 185 -1.31 -8.25 8.49
C GLU A 185 0.04 -7.55 8.30
N LEU A 186 0.05 -6.22 8.39
CA LEU A 186 1.27 -5.43 8.26
C LEU A 186 2.28 -5.75 9.36
N TYR A 187 1.80 -5.98 10.59
CA TYR A 187 2.65 -6.34 11.72
C TYR A 187 3.19 -7.77 11.64
N GLU A 188 2.41 -8.71 11.12
CA GLU A 188 2.87 -10.07 10.84
C GLU A 188 3.99 -10.06 9.79
N SER A 189 3.80 -9.31 8.71
CA SER A 189 4.82 -9.10 7.69
C SER A 189 6.09 -8.45 8.26
N PHE A 190 5.93 -7.47 9.17
CA PHE A 190 7.06 -6.86 9.88
C PHE A 190 7.84 -7.89 10.73
N LYS A 191 7.15 -8.75 11.48
CA LYS A 191 7.80 -9.79 12.29
C LYS A 191 8.50 -10.84 11.43
N THR A 192 7.90 -11.24 10.32
CA THR A 192 8.49 -12.21 9.39
C THR A 192 9.82 -11.67 8.84
N LYS A 193 9.87 -10.38 8.52
CA LYS A 193 11.05 -9.71 7.98
C LYS A 193 12.10 -9.37 9.04
N TYR A 194 11.68 -9.01 10.25
CA TYR A 194 12.55 -8.59 11.36
C TYR A 194 12.34 -9.45 12.61
N LYS A 195 12.68 -10.74 12.51
CA LYS A 195 12.48 -11.73 13.58
C LYS A 195 13.22 -11.38 14.88
N ASP A 196 14.33 -10.64 14.77
CA ASP A 196 15.18 -10.29 15.91
C ASP A 196 14.68 -9.06 16.71
N LEU A 197 13.76 -8.27 16.14
CA LEU A 197 13.25 -7.06 16.78
C LEU A 197 12.06 -7.36 17.70
N LYS A 198 12.27 -7.23 19.01
CA LYS A 198 11.24 -7.41 20.03
C LYS A 198 10.30 -6.20 20.14
N VAL A 199 9.43 -6.00 19.15
CA VAL A 199 8.44 -4.92 19.11
C VAL A 199 7.03 -5.52 19.18
N GLY A 200 6.21 -5.07 20.14
CA GLY A 200 4.80 -5.47 20.26
C GLY A 200 3.87 -4.71 19.30
N LEU A 201 2.72 -5.30 18.95
CA LEU A 201 1.73 -4.73 18.01
C LEU A 201 1.32 -3.29 18.35
N SER A 202 1.00 -3.02 19.61
CA SER A 202 0.61 -1.67 20.05
C SER A 202 1.74 -0.65 19.91
N MET A 203 3.00 -1.08 20.10
CA MET A 203 4.17 -0.22 19.95
C MET A 203 4.42 0.08 18.47
N PHE A 204 4.36 -0.95 17.62
CA PHE A 204 4.45 -0.83 16.17
C PHE A 204 3.42 0.18 15.64
N TYR A 205 2.16 0.05 16.04
CA TYR A 205 1.10 0.99 15.68
C TYR A 205 1.36 2.41 16.20
N SER A 206 1.85 2.56 17.43
CA SER A 206 2.14 3.88 18.00
C SER A 206 3.30 4.61 17.31
N LEU A 207 4.23 3.86 16.71
CA LEU A 207 5.38 4.37 15.97
C LEU A 207 5.06 4.66 14.49
N ARG A 208 3.83 4.40 14.05
CA ARG A 208 3.34 4.73 12.71
C ARG A 208 3.54 6.23 12.42
N PRO A 209 4.17 6.58 11.28
CA PRO A 209 4.23 7.97 10.85
C PRO A 209 2.84 8.61 10.69
N LYS A 210 2.67 9.87 11.11
CA LYS A 210 1.39 10.58 11.01
C LYS A 210 0.85 10.68 9.57
N TRP A 211 1.75 10.67 8.58
CA TRP A 211 1.40 10.74 7.16
C TRP A 211 1.01 9.39 6.55
N CYS A 212 1.24 8.26 7.24
CA CYS A 212 0.74 6.95 6.83
C CYS A 212 -0.65 6.74 7.44
N VAL A 213 -1.69 6.75 6.61
CA VAL A 213 -3.10 6.73 7.02
C VAL A 213 -3.78 5.45 6.58
N PHE A 214 -4.72 4.95 7.40
CA PHE A 214 -5.58 3.83 7.03
C PHE A 214 -6.79 4.31 6.22
N ALA A 215 -7.38 3.41 5.45
CA ALA A 215 -8.67 3.65 4.82
C ALA A 215 -9.77 3.83 5.90
N GLY A 216 -10.65 4.82 5.71
CA GLY A 216 -11.83 5.04 6.55
C GLY A 216 -12.14 6.51 6.91
N GLY A 217 -11.23 7.45 6.64
CA GLY A 217 -11.47 8.88 6.82
C GLY A 217 -12.07 9.54 5.58
N ALA A 218 -12.76 10.67 5.73
CA ALA A 218 -13.20 11.47 4.58
C ALA A 218 -11.99 11.83 3.69
N GLY A 219 -12.07 11.48 2.40
CA GLY A 219 -10.98 11.70 1.44
C GLY A 219 -9.92 10.58 1.38
N THR A 220 -10.02 9.50 2.16
CA THR A 220 -9.13 8.32 2.00
C THR A 220 -9.66 7.38 0.92
N HIS A 221 -9.80 7.87 -0.31
CA HIS A 221 -10.16 7.03 -1.45
C HIS A 221 -8.90 6.39 -2.03
N GLN A 222 -8.92 5.07 -2.21
CA GLN A 222 -7.84 4.40 -2.94
C GLN A 222 -8.04 4.68 -4.44
N GLN A 223 -7.23 5.58 -4.98
CA GLN A 223 -7.22 5.97 -6.40
C GLN A 223 -5.90 5.53 -7.05
N CYS A 224 -5.86 5.51 -8.38
CA CYS A 224 -4.69 5.08 -9.15
C CYS A 224 -4.24 3.63 -8.84
N VAL A 225 -5.20 2.71 -8.69
CA VAL A 225 -4.92 1.28 -8.56
C VAL A 225 -4.62 0.65 -9.92
N CYS A 226 -3.84 -0.43 -9.94
CA CYS A 226 -3.55 -1.16 -11.16
C CYS A 226 -4.81 -1.89 -11.64
N GLN A 227 -5.21 -1.63 -12.90
CA GLN A 227 -6.37 -2.26 -13.53
C GLN A 227 -6.24 -3.79 -13.59
N ILE A 228 -5.04 -4.32 -13.87
CA ILE A 228 -4.79 -5.78 -13.98
C ILE A 228 -5.08 -6.46 -12.63
N HIS A 229 -4.46 -5.98 -11.55
CA HIS A 229 -4.72 -6.48 -10.19
C HIS A 229 -6.19 -6.27 -9.77
N GLN A 230 -6.77 -5.11 -10.07
CA GLN A 230 -8.12 -4.78 -9.61
C GLN A 230 -9.20 -5.57 -10.35
N ASN A 231 -9.07 -5.78 -11.65
CA ASN A 231 -10.00 -6.58 -12.43
C ASN A 231 -10.00 -8.04 -11.96
N PHE A 232 -8.82 -8.61 -11.73
CA PHE A 232 -8.73 -9.98 -11.21
C PHE A 232 -9.41 -10.11 -9.84
N LYS A 233 -9.17 -9.16 -8.92
CA LYS A 233 -9.86 -9.13 -7.62
C LYS A 233 -11.38 -9.06 -7.76
N LEU A 234 -11.90 -8.29 -8.71
CA LEU A 234 -13.35 -8.18 -8.95
C LEU A 234 -13.93 -9.50 -9.49
N VAL A 235 -13.20 -10.21 -10.35
CA VAL A 235 -13.58 -11.52 -10.88
C VAL A 235 -13.56 -12.58 -9.77
N VAL A 236 -12.49 -12.67 -8.98
CA VAL A 236 -12.36 -13.58 -7.82
C VAL A 236 -13.51 -13.35 -6.82
N TYR A 237 -13.85 -12.09 -6.56
CA TYR A 237 -14.98 -11.74 -5.70
C TYR A 237 -16.32 -12.21 -6.29
N ALA A 238 -16.55 -12.02 -7.59
CA ALA A 238 -17.77 -12.47 -8.26
C ALA A 238 -17.91 -14.00 -8.32
N LEU A 239 -16.79 -14.73 -8.33
CA LEU A 239 -16.74 -16.19 -8.23
C LEU A 239 -16.86 -16.70 -6.77
N ASN A 240 -16.98 -15.81 -5.78
CA ASN A 240 -17.06 -16.14 -4.36
C ASN A 240 -15.88 -17.00 -3.85
N ILE A 241 -14.70 -16.76 -4.41
CA ILE A 241 -13.46 -17.41 -3.97
C ILE A 241 -12.92 -16.67 -2.74
N LYS A 242 -12.67 -17.41 -1.65
CA LYS A 242 -12.18 -16.82 -0.38
C LYS A 242 -10.69 -16.52 -0.37
N LYS A 243 -9.90 -17.18 -1.21
CA LYS A 243 -8.45 -17.01 -1.28
C LYS A 243 -8.08 -15.64 -1.83
N HIS A 244 -7.01 -15.07 -1.27
CA HIS A 244 -6.41 -13.85 -1.82
C HIS A 244 -5.70 -14.15 -3.14
N TYR A 245 -5.56 -13.15 -4.01
CA TYR A 245 -4.96 -13.34 -5.34
C TYR A 245 -3.51 -13.85 -5.28
N THR A 246 -2.78 -13.57 -4.20
CA THR A 246 -1.41 -14.07 -4.01
C THR A 246 -1.37 -15.57 -3.78
N GLU A 247 -2.33 -16.11 -3.01
CA GLU A 247 -2.49 -17.55 -2.79
C GLU A 247 -2.85 -18.25 -4.11
N LEU A 248 -3.71 -17.63 -4.92
CA LEU A 248 -4.04 -18.16 -6.25
C LEU A 248 -2.83 -18.16 -7.19
N ILE A 249 -1.96 -17.14 -7.11
CA ILE A 249 -0.70 -17.10 -7.87
C ILE A 249 0.19 -18.28 -7.45
N GLU A 250 0.34 -18.52 -6.14
CA GLU A 250 1.14 -19.62 -5.59
C GLU A 250 0.68 -21.00 -6.10
N GLU A 251 -0.62 -21.19 -6.29
CA GLU A 251 -1.17 -22.44 -6.87
C GLU A 251 -0.97 -22.56 -8.38
N CYS A 252 -0.80 -21.43 -9.07
CA CYS A 252 -0.62 -21.39 -10.53
C CYS A 252 0.84 -21.52 -10.96
N VAL A 253 1.80 -21.62 -10.04
CA VAL A 253 3.23 -21.70 -10.34
C VAL A 253 3.94 -22.75 -9.47
N CYS A 254 5.00 -23.37 -9.99
CA CYS A 254 5.76 -24.35 -9.20
C CYS A 254 6.57 -23.70 -8.07
N ASN A 255 7.08 -22.48 -8.32
CA ASN A 255 7.88 -21.72 -7.37
C ASN A 255 7.73 -20.22 -7.65
N VAL A 256 7.27 -19.46 -6.66
CA VAL A 256 7.09 -17.99 -6.74
C VAL A 256 8.39 -17.21 -6.78
N GLU A 257 9.50 -17.80 -6.33
CA GLU A 257 10.83 -17.18 -6.40
C GLU A 257 11.52 -17.46 -7.74
N ASP A 258 11.05 -18.47 -8.48
CA ASP A 258 11.63 -18.81 -9.77
C ASP A 258 11.14 -17.87 -10.88
N ARG A 259 12.11 -17.25 -11.53
CA ARG A 259 11.90 -16.31 -12.64
C ARG A 259 11.14 -16.96 -13.81
N CYS A 260 11.47 -18.19 -14.18
CA CYS A 260 10.84 -18.85 -15.32
C CYS A 260 9.37 -19.19 -15.04
N CYS A 261 9.07 -19.63 -13.82
CA CYS A 261 7.70 -19.86 -13.36
C CYS A 261 6.87 -18.57 -13.38
N MET A 262 7.40 -17.50 -12.77
CA MET A 262 6.71 -16.22 -12.65
C MET A 262 6.59 -15.45 -13.97
N LEU A 263 7.39 -15.77 -14.98
CA LEU A 263 7.23 -15.25 -16.34
C LEU A 263 6.46 -16.19 -17.26
N ARG A 264 5.86 -17.26 -16.73
CA ARG A 264 5.09 -18.28 -17.48
C ARG A 264 5.91 -18.96 -18.59
N LEU A 265 7.22 -19.09 -18.38
CA LEU A 265 8.17 -19.77 -19.26
C LEU A 265 8.51 -21.20 -18.78
N CYS A 266 8.05 -21.58 -17.59
CA CYS A 266 8.30 -22.91 -17.02
C CYS A 266 7.42 -23.97 -17.67
N GLU A 267 8.02 -25.11 -18.02
CA GLU A 267 7.29 -26.22 -18.67
C GLU A 267 6.44 -27.04 -17.71
N ASN A 268 6.72 -26.99 -16.41
CA ASN A 268 6.04 -27.75 -15.36
C ASN A 268 4.91 -26.97 -14.69
N CYS A 269 4.77 -25.67 -14.97
CA CYS A 269 3.71 -24.86 -14.37
C CYS A 269 2.34 -25.25 -14.95
N PRO A 270 1.27 -25.14 -14.14
CA PRO A 270 -0.08 -25.38 -14.58
C PRO A 270 -0.42 -24.63 -15.87
N THR A 271 -1.01 -25.34 -16.82
CA THR A 271 -1.44 -24.79 -18.11
C THR A 271 -2.75 -24.03 -17.96
N LEU A 272 -3.20 -23.33 -19.00
CA LEU A 272 -4.40 -22.51 -18.90
C LEU A 272 -5.64 -23.34 -18.53
N ILE A 273 -5.76 -24.55 -19.07
CA ILE A 273 -6.86 -25.48 -18.76
C ILE A 273 -6.75 -25.93 -17.29
N GLN A 274 -5.57 -26.34 -16.85
CA GLN A 274 -5.35 -26.73 -15.46
C GLN A 274 -5.64 -25.58 -14.48
N ILE A 275 -5.34 -24.33 -14.87
CA ILE A 275 -5.70 -23.14 -14.08
C ILE A 275 -7.22 -22.95 -14.01
N GLN A 276 -7.96 -23.20 -15.11
CA GLN A 276 -9.42 -23.16 -15.08
C GLN A 276 -9.99 -24.19 -14.11
N ASP A 277 -9.46 -25.41 -14.13
CA ASP A 277 -9.86 -26.48 -13.21
C ASP A 277 -9.53 -26.12 -11.75
N LEU A 278 -8.32 -25.60 -11.50
CA LEU A 278 -7.92 -25.10 -10.18
C LEU A 278 -8.90 -24.04 -9.68
N ILE A 279 -9.22 -23.04 -10.50
CA ILE A 279 -10.17 -21.97 -10.15
C ILE A 279 -11.55 -22.54 -9.88
N ARG A 280 -12.03 -23.47 -10.71
CA ARG A 280 -13.32 -24.15 -10.53
C ARG A 280 -13.40 -24.84 -9.18
N HIS A 281 -12.35 -25.55 -8.77
CA HIS A 281 -12.28 -26.20 -7.46
C HIS A 281 -12.22 -25.23 -6.27
N GLN A 282 -11.86 -23.95 -6.48
CA GLN A 282 -11.89 -22.93 -5.42
C GLN A 282 -13.27 -22.29 -5.21
N ILE A 283 -14.23 -22.50 -6.12
CA ILE A 283 -15.56 -21.93 -6.01
C ILE A 283 -16.33 -22.64 -4.90
N GLN A 284 -16.87 -21.86 -3.96
CA GLN A 284 -17.75 -22.43 -2.93
C GLN A 284 -19.13 -22.67 -3.52
N VAL A 285 -19.42 -23.93 -3.84
CA VAL A 285 -20.78 -24.38 -4.16
C VAL A 285 -21.59 -24.40 -2.85
N PRO A 286 -22.81 -23.83 -2.80
CA PRO A 286 -23.65 -23.89 -1.61
C PRO A 286 -23.99 -25.34 -1.24
N GLU A 287 -24.01 -25.65 0.07
CA GLU A 287 -24.41 -26.97 0.58
C GLU A 287 -25.80 -27.36 0.05
N GLY A 288 -25.90 -28.52 -0.60
CA GLY A 288 -27.15 -29.06 -1.17
C GLY A 288 -27.30 -28.96 -2.70
N LEU A 289 -26.37 -28.29 -3.40
CA LEU A 289 -26.36 -28.17 -4.88
C LEU A 289 -25.29 -29.05 -5.57
N GLU A 290 -24.68 -29.99 -4.85
CA GLU A 290 -23.59 -30.84 -5.37
C GLU A 290 -24.01 -31.71 -6.56
N SER A 291 -25.28 -32.15 -6.59
CA SER A 291 -25.85 -32.89 -7.72
C SER A 291 -26.25 -32.02 -8.92
N GLU A 292 -26.17 -30.69 -8.79
CA GLU A 292 -26.59 -29.69 -9.79
C GLU A 292 -25.42 -28.76 -10.22
N GLU A 293 -24.17 -29.18 -9.99
CA GLU A 293 -22.96 -28.39 -10.27
C GLU A 293 -22.92 -27.87 -11.71
N GLU A 294 -23.33 -28.68 -12.68
CA GLU A 294 -23.39 -28.26 -14.10
C GLU A 294 -24.43 -27.17 -14.35
N GLU A 295 -25.54 -27.15 -13.61
CA GLU A 295 -26.57 -26.12 -13.73
C GLU A 295 -26.11 -24.84 -13.04
N PHE A 296 -25.47 -24.95 -11.87
CA PHE A 296 -24.83 -23.84 -11.16
C PHE A 296 -23.75 -23.13 -12.00
N LEU A 297 -23.01 -23.86 -12.83
CA LEU A 297 -22.01 -23.27 -13.73
C LEU A 297 -22.61 -22.60 -14.97
N LYS A 298 -23.83 -22.99 -15.36
CA LYS A 298 -24.59 -22.37 -16.46
C LYS A 298 -25.31 -21.09 -16.04
N GLU A 299 -25.46 -20.85 -14.73
CA GLU A 299 -26.03 -19.61 -14.22
C GLU A 299 -25.25 -18.36 -14.65
N THR A 300 -25.97 -17.27 -14.86
CA THR A 300 -25.38 -15.98 -15.20
C THR A 300 -24.91 -15.25 -13.94
N VAL A 301 -23.67 -14.75 -13.97
CA VAL A 301 -23.09 -13.93 -12.92
C VAL A 301 -22.99 -12.49 -13.38
N LYS A 302 -23.47 -11.57 -12.55
CA LYS A 302 -23.33 -10.13 -12.76
C LYS A 302 -22.12 -9.63 -11.98
N PHE A 303 -21.13 -9.08 -12.68
CA PHE A 303 -19.91 -8.55 -12.05
C PHE A 303 -19.53 -7.19 -12.64
N ARG A 304 -18.55 -6.54 -12.01
CA ARG A 304 -18.02 -5.25 -12.45
C ARG A 304 -16.57 -5.43 -12.88
N GLN A 305 -16.15 -4.69 -13.89
CA GLN A 305 -14.74 -4.62 -14.28
C GLN A 305 -14.41 -3.26 -14.88
N TRP A 306 -13.14 -2.89 -14.83
CA TRP A 306 -12.62 -1.72 -15.52
C TRP A 306 -12.29 -2.08 -16.97
N LYS A 307 -12.84 -1.32 -17.92
CA LYS A 307 -12.45 -1.37 -19.33
C LYS A 307 -11.82 -0.04 -19.74
N THR A 308 -10.79 -0.13 -20.56
CA THR A 308 -10.11 1.03 -21.14
C THR A 308 -10.38 1.02 -22.63
N THR A 309 -11.21 1.93 -23.09
CA THR A 309 -11.33 2.33 -24.49
C THR A 309 -10.65 3.71 -24.62
N ASP A 310 -11.38 4.77 -24.97
CA ASP A 310 -10.87 6.15 -24.94
C ASP A 310 -10.83 6.73 -23.52
N ARG A 311 -11.73 6.25 -22.65
CA ARG A 311 -11.79 6.58 -21.23
C ARG A 311 -11.88 5.28 -20.43
N THR A 312 -11.23 5.24 -19.29
CA THR A 312 -11.36 4.10 -18.37
C THR A 312 -12.64 4.25 -17.56
N GLU A 313 -13.55 3.29 -17.71
CA GLU A 313 -14.81 3.26 -16.98
C GLU A 313 -15.06 1.89 -16.34
N MET A 314 -15.84 1.90 -15.26
CA MET A 314 -16.29 0.67 -14.63
C MET A 314 -17.58 0.22 -15.28
N VAL A 315 -17.52 -0.90 -16.01
CA VAL A 315 -18.66 -1.49 -16.69
C VAL A 315 -19.22 -2.65 -15.88
N VAL A 316 -20.54 -2.83 -15.97
CA VAL A 316 -21.22 -4.03 -15.47
C VAL A 316 -21.26 -5.05 -16.60
N GLN A 317 -20.84 -6.27 -16.32
CA GLN A 317 -20.92 -7.39 -17.24
C GLN A 317 -21.78 -8.51 -16.69
N ILE A 318 -22.38 -9.26 -17.60
CA ILE A 318 -23.19 -10.44 -17.32
C ILE A 318 -22.68 -11.51 -18.27
N CYS A 319 -22.20 -12.61 -17.73
CA CYS A 319 -21.74 -13.78 -18.48
C CYS A 319 -22.08 -15.05 -17.69
N LYS A 320 -21.95 -16.22 -18.30
CA LYS A 320 -22.09 -17.48 -17.56
C LYS A 320 -20.95 -17.65 -16.56
N ARG A 321 -21.17 -18.40 -15.49
CA ARG A 321 -20.12 -18.69 -14.51
C ARG A 321 -18.96 -19.46 -15.14
N SER A 322 -19.23 -20.38 -16.06
CA SER A 322 -18.18 -21.05 -16.85
C SER A 322 -17.30 -20.07 -17.63
N GLU A 323 -17.91 -19.10 -18.32
CA GLU A 323 -17.20 -18.04 -19.06
C GLU A 323 -16.39 -17.15 -18.10
N LEU A 324 -16.92 -16.89 -16.91
CA LEU A 324 -16.21 -16.10 -15.89
C LEU A 324 -14.96 -16.83 -15.36
N ILE A 325 -14.97 -18.17 -15.29
CA ILE A 325 -13.80 -18.99 -14.93
C ILE A 325 -12.72 -18.87 -16.01
N GLU A 326 -13.08 -18.94 -17.29
CA GLU A 326 -12.15 -18.74 -18.40
C GLU A 326 -11.52 -17.33 -18.36
N ILE A 327 -12.33 -16.30 -18.10
CA ILE A 327 -11.86 -14.93 -17.90
C ILE A 327 -10.90 -14.86 -16.70
N ALA A 328 -11.22 -15.52 -15.58
CA ALA A 328 -10.37 -15.56 -14.40
C ALA A 328 -9.02 -16.23 -14.69
N ALA A 329 -9.03 -17.35 -15.41
CA ALA A 329 -7.82 -18.09 -15.79
C ALA A 329 -6.91 -17.26 -16.72
N LYS A 330 -7.49 -16.57 -17.70
CA LYS A 330 -6.74 -15.65 -18.56
C LYS A 330 -6.16 -14.48 -17.75
N GLN A 331 -6.98 -13.85 -16.91
CA GLN A 331 -6.54 -12.71 -16.10
C GLN A 331 -5.43 -13.09 -15.11
N ILE A 332 -5.49 -14.26 -14.45
CA ILE A 332 -4.39 -14.68 -13.56
C ILE A 332 -3.13 -15.02 -14.35
N ASN A 333 -3.26 -15.64 -15.52
CA ASN A 333 -2.12 -15.94 -16.39
C ASN A 333 -1.36 -14.66 -16.82
N ASP A 334 -2.08 -13.56 -17.06
CA ASP A 334 -1.50 -12.24 -17.35
C ASP A 334 -1.01 -11.52 -16.07
N LEU A 335 -1.69 -11.74 -14.94
CA LEU A 335 -1.36 -11.12 -13.66
C LEU A 335 -0.05 -11.62 -13.08
N ILE A 336 0.26 -12.91 -13.21
CA ILE A 336 1.49 -13.54 -12.68
C ILE A 336 2.76 -12.82 -13.15
N PRO A 337 3.03 -12.67 -14.47
CA PRO A 337 4.20 -11.95 -14.95
C PRO A 337 4.17 -10.46 -14.60
N HIS A 338 3.00 -9.82 -14.67
CA HIS A 338 2.85 -8.42 -14.27
C HIS A 338 3.21 -8.18 -12.80
N ASN A 339 2.75 -9.05 -11.91
CA ASN A 339 3.04 -9.00 -10.48
C ASN A 339 4.54 -9.19 -10.20
N PHE A 340 5.17 -10.14 -10.87
CA PHE A 340 6.61 -10.37 -10.76
C PHE A 340 7.44 -9.19 -11.24
N ILE A 341 7.09 -8.59 -12.38
CA ILE A 341 7.79 -7.42 -12.93
C ILE A 341 7.61 -6.23 -11.98
N ALA A 342 6.39 -5.96 -11.52
CA ALA A 342 6.11 -4.87 -10.57
C ALA A 342 6.94 -5.00 -9.29
N PHE A 343 6.98 -6.20 -8.70
CA PHE A 343 7.80 -6.48 -7.52
C PHE A 343 9.30 -6.33 -7.81
N SER A 344 9.78 -6.92 -8.91
CA SER A 344 11.19 -6.88 -9.30
C SER A 344 11.68 -5.44 -9.52
N GLN A 345 10.88 -4.61 -10.17
CA GLN A 345 11.20 -3.21 -10.42
C GLN A 345 11.21 -2.37 -9.14
N ALA A 346 10.19 -2.52 -8.29
CA ALA A 346 10.13 -1.81 -7.01
C ALA A 346 11.32 -2.18 -6.12
N SER A 347 11.64 -3.47 -6.04
CA SER A 347 12.79 -3.99 -5.29
C SER A 347 14.11 -3.47 -5.85
N TYR A 348 14.28 -3.47 -7.18
CA TYR A 348 15.48 -2.94 -7.83
C TYR A 348 15.69 -1.46 -7.54
N VAL A 349 14.68 -0.61 -7.74
CA VAL A 349 14.79 0.84 -7.52
C VAL A 349 15.15 1.13 -6.07
N LYS A 350 14.53 0.42 -5.12
CA LYS A 350 14.85 0.55 -3.70
C LYS A 350 16.32 0.19 -3.43
N LYS A 351 16.78 -0.97 -3.90
CA LYS A 351 18.14 -1.45 -3.69
C LYS A 351 19.18 -0.55 -4.37
N SER A 352 18.96 -0.17 -5.63
CA SER A 352 19.84 0.71 -6.40
C SER A 352 19.96 2.10 -5.76
N ARG A 353 18.88 2.59 -5.12
CA ARG A 353 18.94 3.81 -4.30
C ARG A 353 19.75 3.63 -3.03
N GLU A 354 19.60 2.52 -2.30
CA GLU A 354 20.34 2.27 -1.04
C GLU A 354 21.85 2.01 -1.28
N GLU A 355 22.20 1.42 -2.43
CA GLU A 355 23.57 1.05 -2.81
C GLU A 355 24.25 2.09 -3.74
N LEU A 356 23.75 3.32 -3.78
CA LEU A 356 24.26 4.35 -4.68
C LEU A 356 25.73 4.69 -4.40
N SER A 357 26.55 4.79 -5.45
CA SER A 357 27.96 5.18 -5.37
C SER A 357 28.15 6.69 -5.51
N GLU A 358 29.31 7.23 -5.09
CA GLU A 358 29.59 8.69 -5.21
C GLU A 358 29.67 9.19 -6.66
N ASN A 359 30.00 8.30 -7.61
CA ASN A 359 30.13 8.64 -9.03
C ASN A 359 28.83 8.45 -9.81
N LYS A 360 27.74 8.00 -9.17
CA LYS A 360 26.47 7.70 -9.82
C LYS A 360 25.33 8.44 -9.13
N VAL A 361 24.41 8.97 -9.93
CA VAL A 361 23.14 9.52 -9.43
C VAL A 361 21.96 8.76 -10.03
N MET A 362 20.86 8.73 -9.28
CA MET A 362 19.59 8.20 -9.77
C MET A 362 18.59 9.35 -9.90
N VAL A 363 17.97 9.49 -11.06
CA VAL A 363 17.03 10.57 -11.36
C VAL A 363 15.65 9.99 -11.61
N ALA A 364 14.72 10.23 -10.69
CA ALA A 364 13.32 9.84 -10.84
C ALA A 364 12.49 11.04 -11.31
N MET A 365 11.74 10.89 -12.39
CA MET A 365 10.98 11.99 -12.98
C MET A 365 9.61 11.54 -13.49
N ASP A 366 8.62 12.41 -13.33
CA ASP A 366 7.25 12.20 -13.81
C ASP A 366 6.54 13.55 -14.01
N PHE A 367 5.52 13.57 -14.88
CA PHE A 367 4.64 14.72 -15.04
C PHE A 367 3.60 14.74 -13.91
N SER A 368 3.52 15.84 -13.16
CA SER A 368 2.55 15.96 -12.07
C SER A 368 1.16 16.42 -12.55
N MET A 369 0.68 15.97 -13.71
CA MET A 369 -0.48 16.55 -14.42
C MET A 369 -0.36 18.08 -14.61
N ASN A 370 -1.16 18.63 -15.52
CA ASN A 370 -1.22 20.08 -15.67
C ASN A 370 -1.87 20.74 -14.45
N TYR A 371 -1.25 21.81 -13.96
CA TYR A 371 -1.85 22.66 -12.94
C TYR A 371 -2.77 23.69 -13.60
N ASN A 372 -4.04 23.68 -13.22
CA ASN A 372 -4.98 24.74 -13.60
C ASN A 372 -4.72 25.96 -12.71
N CYS A 373 -4.37 27.09 -13.32
CA CYS A 373 -4.24 28.36 -12.64
C CYS A 373 -5.62 28.80 -12.12
N LEU A 374 -5.78 28.77 -10.80
CA LEU A 374 -7.02 29.12 -10.14
C LEU A 374 -7.03 30.60 -9.78
N VAL A 375 -8.16 31.24 -10.05
CA VAL A 375 -8.44 32.65 -9.76
C VAL A 375 -9.58 32.74 -8.75
N GLN A 376 -9.36 33.42 -7.63
CA GLN A 376 -10.42 33.71 -6.67
C GLN A 376 -11.32 34.83 -7.22
N GLY A 377 -12.65 34.64 -7.15
CA GLY A 377 -13.59 35.58 -7.77
C GLY A 377 -13.61 35.50 -9.30
N ALA A 378 -13.21 34.38 -9.89
CA ALA A 378 -13.28 34.17 -11.33
C ALA A 378 -14.72 34.28 -11.84
N VAL A 379 -14.90 34.97 -12.97
CA VAL A 379 -16.18 35.01 -13.69
C VAL A 379 -16.59 33.62 -14.16
N GLN A 380 -17.90 33.37 -14.31
CA GLN A 380 -18.44 32.04 -14.62
C GLN A 380 -17.82 31.41 -15.89
N SER A 381 -17.54 32.20 -16.92
CA SER A 381 -16.94 31.71 -18.17
C SER A 381 -15.50 31.20 -17.99
N TYR A 382 -14.75 31.71 -17.02
CA TYR A 382 -13.37 31.30 -16.75
C TYR A 382 -13.27 29.83 -16.30
N HIS A 383 -14.34 29.27 -15.74
CA HIS A 383 -14.40 27.86 -15.36
C HIS A 383 -14.09 26.90 -16.52
N TRP A 384 -14.39 27.31 -17.77
CA TRP A 384 -14.21 26.49 -18.97
C TRP A 384 -12.86 26.68 -19.67
N SER A 385 -12.07 27.68 -19.26
CA SER A 385 -10.78 28.00 -19.90
C SER A 385 -9.73 28.48 -18.89
N PRO A 386 -9.43 27.71 -17.83
CA PRO A 386 -8.32 28.04 -16.96
C PRO A 386 -7.01 27.90 -17.73
N LYS A 387 -6.10 28.87 -17.57
CA LYS A 387 -4.73 28.69 -18.09
C LYS A 387 -4.05 27.55 -17.33
N GLN A 388 -3.34 26.71 -18.07
CA GLN A 388 -2.66 25.55 -17.51
C GLN A 388 -1.15 25.78 -17.50
N ALA A 389 -0.47 25.09 -16.59
CA ALA A 389 0.98 25.02 -16.54
C ALA A 389 1.41 23.57 -16.35
N THR A 390 2.45 23.16 -17.07
CA THR A 390 3.13 21.89 -16.85
C THR A 390 3.96 22.00 -15.58
N VAL A 391 3.85 21.00 -14.70
CA VAL A 391 4.66 20.87 -13.49
C VAL A 391 5.35 19.50 -13.56
N HIS A 392 6.67 19.51 -13.64
CA HIS A 392 7.49 18.31 -13.77
C HIS A 392 8.56 18.26 -12.67
N PRO A 393 8.28 17.56 -11.56
CA PRO A 393 9.25 17.32 -10.50
C PRO A 393 10.25 16.23 -10.91
N THR A 394 11.53 16.58 -10.89
CA THR A 394 12.67 15.71 -11.16
C THR A 394 13.48 15.53 -9.88
N VAL A 395 13.44 14.33 -9.31
CA VAL A 395 14.09 13.98 -8.04
C VAL A 395 15.46 13.37 -8.31
N VAL A 396 16.52 14.04 -7.87
CA VAL A 396 17.91 13.57 -7.99
C VAL A 396 18.33 12.96 -6.66
N TYR A 397 18.52 11.65 -6.63
CA TYR A 397 19.11 10.90 -5.52
C TYR A 397 20.63 10.82 -5.70
N PHE A 398 21.36 11.15 -4.63
CA PHE A 398 22.82 11.15 -4.62
C PHE A 398 23.33 10.76 -3.23
N LYS A 399 24.59 10.31 -3.16
CA LYS A 399 25.29 10.04 -1.91
C LYS A 399 26.01 11.32 -1.46
N ASN A 400 25.71 11.80 -0.25
CA ASN A 400 26.36 12.98 0.31
C ASN A 400 27.76 12.65 0.85
N ASP A 401 28.50 13.68 1.29
CA ASP A 401 29.85 13.54 1.84
C ASP A 401 29.91 12.68 3.12
N ASN A 402 28.79 12.52 3.82
CA ASN A 402 28.67 11.64 5.00
C ASN A 402 28.42 10.17 4.62
N GLY A 403 28.31 9.86 3.32
CA GLY A 403 27.99 8.53 2.82
C GLY A 403 26.50 8.15 2.91
N GLU A 404 25.62 9.10 3.21
CA GLU A 404 24.17 8.90 3.28
C GLU A 404 23.51 9.21 1.94
N VAL A 405 22.51 8.42 1.56
CA VAL A 405 21.72 8.68 0.35
C VAL A 405 20.63 9.70 0.67
N VAL A 406 20.73 10.85 0.01
CA VAL A 406 19.78 11.96 0.12
C VAL A 406 19.22 12.29 -1.26
N HIS A 407 18.23 13.18 -1.32
CA HIS A 407 17.70 13.66 -2.58
C HIS A 407 17.52 15.18 -2.58
N LYS A 408 17.56 15.75 -3.78
CA LYS A 408 17.09 17.10 -4.08
C LYS A 408 16.12 17.03 -5.25
N THR A 409 15.10 17.87 -5.23
CA THR A 409 14.09 17.91 -6.29
C THR A 409 14.20 19.23 -7.06
N ILE A 410 14.34 19.12 -8.38
CA ILE A 410 14.25 20.21 -9.34
C ILE A 410 12.82 20.17 -9.90
N VAL A 411 12.08 21.26 -9.79
CA VAL A 411 10.73 21.36 -10.31
C VAL A 411 10.76 22.26 -11.54
N PHE A 412 10.50 21.67 -12.70
CA PHE A 412 10.32 22.40 -13.94
C PHE A 412 8.89 22.90 -14.05
N ILE A 413 8.73 24.18 -14.39
CA ILE A 413 7.46 24.81 -14.69
C ILE A 413 7.52 25.34 -16.13
N SER A 414 6.48 25.05 -16.91
CA SER A 414 6.42 25.43 -18.32
C SER A 414 5.00 25.81 -18.74
N GLU A 415 4.86 26.77 -19.66
CA GLU A 415 3.60 26.97 -20.40
C GLU A 415 3.38 25.95 -21.52
N ASP A 416 4.37 25.13 -21.85
CA ASP A 416 4.26 24.09 -22.86
C ASP A 416 3.52 22.87 -22.31
N LEU A 417 2.47 22.43 -23.01
CA LEU A 417 1.54 21.37 -22.56
C LEU A 417 1.65 20.09 -23.39
N ASP A 418 2.58 20.00 -24.35
CA ASP A 418 2.60 18.90 -25.33
C ASP A 418 3.12 17.58 -24.74
N HIS A 419 3.82 17.64 -23.60
CA HIS A 419 4.30 16.48 -22.82
C HIS A 419 4.95 15.41 -23.71
N ASP A 420 5.85 15.84 -24.60
CA ASP A 420 6.52 15.02 -25.59
C ASP A 420 7.98 14.70 -25.23
N VAL A 421 8.64 13.84 -26.01
CA VAL A 421 10.04 13.49 -25.79
C VAL A 421 10.97 14.72 -25.78
N PRO A 422 10.82 15.71 -26.69
CA PRO A 422 11.68 16.90 -26.69
C PRO A 422 11.64 17.73 -25.39
N ILE A 423 10.47 17.98 -24.79
CA ILE A 423 10.44 18.71 -23.51
C ILE A 423 11.08 17.90 -22.38
N VAL A 424 10.93 16.56 -22.39
CA VAL A 424 11.63 15.66 -21.45
C VAL A 424 13.14 15.75 -21.63
N GLN A 425 13.63 15.74 -22.88
CA GLN A 425 15.05 15.93 -23.18
C GLN A 425 15.55 17.27 -22.65
N LYS A 426 14.77 18.36 -22.80
CA LYS A 426 15.14 19.65 -22.22
C LYS A 426 15.27 19.61 -20.69
N PHE A 427 14.34 18.95 -20.02
CA PHE A 427 14.43 18.75 -18.57
C PHE A 427 15.65 17.92 -18.18
N GLN A 428 16.00 16.89 -18.95
CA GLN A 428 17.21 16.10 -18.75
C GLN A 428 18.49 16.91 -18.92
N GLU A 429 18.59 17.73 -19.97
CA GLU A 429 19.73 18.63 -20.19
C GLU A 429 19.97 19.53 -18.97
N LEU A 430 18.93 20.26 -18.55
CA LEU A 430 18.99 21.18 -17.42
C LEU A 430 19.28 20.45 -16.09
N THR A 431 18.77 19.23 -15.94
CA THR A 431 19.07 18.39 -14.78
C THR A 431 20.53 17.95 -14.78
N VAL A 432 21.09 17.58 -15.94
CA VAL A 432 22.49 17.18 -16.06
C VAL A 432 23.43 18.37 -15.85
N GLU A 433 23.08 19.56 -16.34
CA GLU A 433 23.81 20.79 -16.02
C GLU A 433 23.88 21.04 -14.50
N TYR A 434 22.74 20.93 -13.82
CA TYR A 434 22.68 21.03 -12.37
C TYR A 434 23.53 19.94 -11.68
N ILE A 435 23.48 18.70 -12.16
CA ILE A 435 24.27 17.59 -11.61
C ILE A 435 25.76 17.87 -11.75
N LYS A 436 26.22 18.33 -12.92
CA LYS A 436 27.64 18.65 -13.14
C LYS A 436 28.12 19.80 -12.27
N GLU A 437 27.29 20.82 -12.07
CA GLU A 437 27.61 21.96 -11.21
C GLU A 437 27.71 21.55 -9.74
N LYS A 438 26.75 20.78 -9.23
CA LYS A 438 26.67 20.44 -7.80
C LYS A 438 27.45 19.19 -7.41
N PHE A 439 27.64 18.25 -8.34
CA PHE A 439 28.22 16.92 -8.08
C PHE A 439 29.28 16.59 -9.15
N PRO A 440 30.42 17.29 -9.16
CA PRO A 440 31.42 17.17 -10.23
C PRO A 440 32.10 15.79 -10.31
N LYS A 441 31.99 14.95 -9.28
CA LYS A 441 32.49 13.56 -9.26
C LYS A 441 31.59 12.58 -10.04
N VAL A 442 30.37 12.98 -10.38
CA VAL A 442 29.38 12.11 -11.02
C VAL A 442 29.77 11.89 -12.48
N THR A 443 29.83 10.63 -12.88
CA THR A 443 30.12 10.20 -14.25
C THR A 443 28.95 9.45 -14.89
N GLU A 444 28.01 8.97 -14.07
CA GLU A 444 26.89 8.13 -14.52
C GLU A 444 25.56 8.61 -13.93
N VAL A 445 24.51 8.57 -14.77
CA VAL A 445 23.13 8.82 -14.38
C VAL A 445 22.25 7.62 -14.70
N GLU A 446 21.41 7.23 -13.76
CA GLU A 446 20.35 6.26 -14.01
C GLU A 446 18.99 6.94 -13.91
N TYR A 447 18.26 6.99 -15.03
CA TYR A 447 16.90 7.52 -15.07
C TYR A 447 15.89 6.45 -14.64
N VAL A 448 14.90 6.86 -13.86
CA VAL A 448 13.80 6.01 -13.40
C VAL A 448 12.46 6.70 -13.68
N THR A 449 11.63 6.14 -14.56
CA THR A 449 10.36 6.75 -14.97
C THR A 449 9.27 5.71 -15.18
N ASP A 450 8.05 6.16 -15.47
CA ASP A 450 7.04 5.28 -16.05
C ASP A 450 7.35 4.94 -17.52
N GLY A 451 6.60 3.99 -18.07
CA GLY A 451 6.77 3.51 -19.44
C GLY A 451 5.96 4.28 -20.49
N CYS A 452 5.61 5.55 -20.26
CA CYS A 452 4.80 6.34 -21.19
C CYS A 452 5.52 6.51 -22.54
N CYS A 453 4.89 6.06 -23.63
CA CYS A 453 5.51 6.04 -24.97
C CYS A 453 5.72 7.44 -25.55
N SER A 454 4.83 8.39 -25.29
CA SER A 454 4.95 9.75 -25.79
C SER A 454 6.05 10.56 -25.09
N GLN A 455 6.54 10.09 -23.94
CA GLN A 455 7.41 10.86 -23.04
C GLN A 455 8.77 10.20 -22.82
N TYR A 456 8.78 8.98 -22.29
CA TYR A 456 10.00 8.36 -21.77
C TYR A 456 10.38 7.07 -22.51
N LYS A 457 9.45 6.38 -23.16
CA LYS A 457 9.68 5.02 -23.68
C LYS A 457 9.39 4.89 -25.18
N SER A 458 10.22 5.53 -26.00
CA SER A 458 10.12 5.49 -27.46
C SER A 458 11.48 5.47 -28.15
N LYS A 459 11.50 5.15 -29.45
CA LYS A 459 12.72 5.12 -30.28
C LYS A 459 13.50 6.45 -30.27
N GLY A 460 12.80 7.58 -30.29
CA GLY A 460 13.44 8.89 -30.24
C GLY A 460 14.06 9.18 -28.87
N TYR A 461 13.42 8.73 -27.80
CA TYR A 461 14.00 8.80 -26.46
C TYR A 461 15.24 7.90 -26.34
N PHE A 462 15.16 6.66 -26.84
CA PHE A 462 16.29 5.72 -26.85
C PHE A 462 17.49 6.26 -27.63
N LYS A 463 17.25 6.97 -28.74
CA LYS A 463 18.33 7.63 -29.48
C LYS A 463 19.03 8.69 -28.64
N ALA A 464 18.26 9.55 -27.95
CA ALA A 464 18.84 10.53 -27.04
C ALA A 464 19.56 9.88 -25.85
N LEU A 465 19.09 8.73 -25.36
CA LEU A 465 19.80 7.95 -24.35
C LEU A 465 21.16 7.46 -24.88
N CYS A 466 21.22 6.99 -26.13
CA CYS A 466 22.48 6.60 -26.78
C CYS A 466 23.44 7.79 -26.97
N ASP A 467 22.91 8.96 -27.36
CA ASP A 467 23.69 10.19 -27.55
C ASP A 467 24.09 10.87 -26.23
N HIS A 468 23.61 10.39 -25.08
CA HIS A 468 23.72 11.08 -23.79
C HIS A 468 25.18 11.29 -23.35
N GLU A 469 26.05 10.30 -23.52
CA GLU A 469 27.47 10.45 -23.15
C GLU A 469 28.18 11.45 -24.07
N LYS A 470 27.83 11.46 -25.36
CA LYS A 470 28.41 12.36 -26.35
C LYS A 470 27.99 13.80 -26.15
N THR A 471 26.70 14.04 -25.92
CA THR A 471 26.07 15.35 -25.80
C THR A 471 26.19 15.92 -24.38
N LEU A 472 25.84 15.10 -23.37
CA LEU A 472 25.74 15.50 -21.98
C LEU A 472 26.91 15.01 -21.12
N LYS A 473 27.93 14.35 -21.69
CA LYS A 473 29.20 13.98 -21.00
C LYS A 473 29.02 13.11 -19.75
N LEU A 474 27.88 12.44 -19.61
CA LEU A 474 27.61 11.47 -18.56
C LEU A 474 27.09 10.20 -19.21
N LYS A 475 27.49 9.04 -18.71
CA LYS A 475 26.89 7.77 -19.14
C LYS A 475 25.48 7.68 -18.59
N ALA A 476 24.54 7.21 -19.40
CA ALA A 476 23.15 7.06 -18.99
C ALA A 476 22.63 5.64 -19.17
N SER A 477 21.77 5.23 -18.24
CA SER A 477 20.93 4.04 -18.35
C SER A 477 19.52 4.38 -17.89
N HIS A 478 18.52 3.58 -18.28
CA HIS A 478 17.13 3.86 -17.95
C HIS A 478 16.41 2.63 -17.42
N SER A 479 15.85 2.75 -16.21
CA SER A 479 14.98 1.80 -15.55
C SER A 479 13.52 2.27 -15.61
N TYR A 480 12.59 1.37 -15.92
CA TYR A 480 11.17 1.69 -16.02
C TYR A 480 10.37 1.00 -14.92
N HIS A 481 9.49 1.75 -14.27
CA HIS A 481 8.47 1.17 -13.41
C HIS A 481 7.54 0.25 -14.21
N ALA A 482 7.01 -0.78 -13.56
CA ALA A 482 5.95 -1.58 -14.15
C ALA A 482 4.68 -0.74 -14.33
N THR A 483 3.86 -1.10 -15.32
CA THR A 483 2.60 -0.40 -15.64
C THR A 483 1.74 -0.22 -14.39
N ALA A 484 1.30 1.02 -14.13
CA ALA A 484 0.51 1.41 -12.95
C ALA A 484 1.18 1.20 -11.57
N HIS A 485 2.50 0.96 -11.52
CA HIS A 485 3.29 0.78 -10.29
C HIS A 485 4.49 1.74 -10.18
N GLY A 486 4.38 2.95 -10.76
CA GLY A 486 5.44 3.96 -10.79
C GLY A 486 5.30 5.16 -9.85
N LYS A 487 4.37 5.11 -8.89
CA LYS A 487 4.15 6.24 -7.97
C LYS A 487 5.34 6.41 -7.03
N CYS A 488 5.93 7.61 -7.01
CA CYS A 488 7.19 7.86 -6.33
C CYS A 488 7.25 9.25 -5.66
N GLN A 489 8.46 9.67 -5.25
CA GLN A 489 8.69 10.97 -4.61
C GLN A 489 8.34 12.15 -5.54
N SER A 490 8.50 11.99 -6.85
CA SER A 490 8.12 13.04 -7.83
C SER A 490 6.64 13.41 -7.70
N ASP A 491 5.74 12.41 -7.58
CA ASP A 491 4.30 12.66 -7.36
C ASP A 491 4.04 13.47 -6.09
N ALA A 492 4.75 13.15 -4.99
CA ALA A 492 4.59 13.81 -3.70
C ALA A 492 5.03 15.28 -3.75
N ASP A 493 6.13 15.56 -4.45
CA ASP A 493 6.67 16.91 -4.61
C ASP A 493 5.78 17.76 -5.52
N GLY A 494 5.34 17.21 -6.65
CA GLY A 494 4.37 17.88 -7.52
C GLY A 494 3.03 18.13 -6.83
N GLY A 495 2.54 17.17 -6.03
CA GLY A 495 1.38 17.36 -5.16
C GLY A 495 1.56 18.50 -4.16
N THR A 496 2.76 18.66 -3.59
CA THR A 496 3.10 19.78 -2.71
C THR A 496 3.08 21.12 -3.43
N VAL A 497 3.76 21.23 -4.57
CA VAL A 497 3.80 22.47 -5.37
C VAL A 497 2.39 22.92 -5.75
N LYS A 498 1.57 22.02 -6.30
CA LYS A 498 0.18 22.31 -6.69
C LYS A 498 -0.69 22.69 -5.50
N ARG A 499 -0.49 22.08 -4.32
CA ARG A 499 -1.23 22.42 -3.09
C ARG A 499 -0.92 23.84 -2.63
N GLU A 500 0.37 24.19 -2.61
CA GLU A 500 0.83 25.50 -2.19
C GLU A 500 0.36 26.59 -3.15
N ALA A 501 0.48 26.34 -4.46
CA ALA A 501 -0.05 27.22 -5.49
C ALA A 501 -1.57 27.40 -5.35
N ARG A 502 -2.32 26.32 -5.17
CA ARG A 502 -3.78 26.38 -4.98
C ARG A 502 -4.14 27.18 -3.74
N ARG A 503 -3.44 26.96 -2.62
CA ARG A 503 -3.67 27.71 -1.37
C ARG A 503 -3.42 29.20 -1.58
N ALA A 504 -2.34 29.56 -2.25
CA ALA A 504 -2.02 30.95 -2.56
C ALA A 504 -3.05 31.59 -3.50
N SER A 505 -3.45 30.90 -4.57
CA SER A 505 -4.50 31.36 -5.49
C SER A 505 -5.83 31.70 -4.79
N LEU A 506 -6.16 30.99 -3.71
CA LEU A 506 -7.39 31.19 -2.92
C LEU A 506 -7.27 32.25 -1.81
N GLN A 507 -6.09 32.83 -1.62
CA GLN A 507 -5.81 33.81 -0.55
C GLN A 507 -5.21 35.11 -1.09
N ARG A 508 -4.79 35.12 -2.36
CA ARG A 508 -4.12 36.26 -2.99
C ARG A 508 -5.13 37.37 -3.32
N PRO A 509 -4.75 38.65 -3.12
CA PRO A 509 -5.56 39.76 -3.58
C PRO A 509 -5.67 39.76 -5.11
N SER A 510 -6.69 40.43 -5.64
CA SER A 510 -7.05 40.38 -7.06
C SER A 510 -5.94 40.84 -8.01
N ASP A 511 -5.02 41.69 -7.56
CA ASP A 511 -3.88 42.22 -8.31
C ASP A 511 -2.65 41.27 -8.33
N LYS A 512 -2.65 40.19 -7.53
CA LYS A 512 -1.53 39.26 -7.38
C LYS A 512 -1.91 37.81 -7.67
N GLN A 513 -2.89 37.59 -8.53
CA GLN A 513 -3.35 36.24 -8.86
C GLN A 513 -2.30 35.46 -9.66
N ILE A 514 -2.31 34.13 -9.52
CA ILE A 514 -1.45 33.23 -10.31
C ILE A 514 -2.26 32.87 -11.55
N ILE A 515 -1.99 33.55 -12.67
CA ILE A 515 -2.79 33.43 -13.90
C ILE A 515 -2.01 32.82 -15.08
N SER A 516 -0.71 32.58 -14.92
CA SER A 516 0.16 31.99 -15.94
C SER A 516 1.18 31.03 -15.33
N ALA A 517 1.84 30.23 -16.19
CA ALA A 517 2.97 29.39 -15.78
C ALA A 517 4.13 30.22 -15.19
N MET A 518 4.37 31.43 -15.73
CA MET A 518 5.40 32.33 -15.21
C MET A 518 5.04 32.88 -13.82
N ASP A 519 3.77 33.22 -13.58
CA ASP A 519 3.31 33.62 -12.23
C ASP A 519 3.44 32.47 -11.23
N LEU A 520 3.14 31.24 -11.67
CA LEU A 520 3.31 30.04 -10.86
C LEU A 520 4.79 29.84 -10.50
N TYR A 521 5.69 29.98 -11.48
CA TYR A 521 7.14 29.91 -11.27
C TYR A 521 7.63 30.96 -10.27
N ASN A 522 7.26 32.23 -10.47
CA ASN A 522 7.63 33.32 -9.57
C ASN A 522 7.11 33.11 -8.15
N PHE A 523 5.87 32.64 -8.00
CA PHE A 523 5.32 32.27 -6.69
C PHE A 523 6.15 31.16 -6.02
N CYS A 524 6.46 30.10 -6.77
CA CYS A 524 7.22 28.97 -6.28
C CYS A 524 8.62 29.35 -5.84
N LEU A 525 9.33 30.18 -6.63
CA LEU A 525 10.62 30.76 -6.23
C LEU A 525 10.53 31.57 -4.93
N GLN A 526 9.49 32.38 -4.75
CA GLN A 526 9.36 33.19 -3.54
C GLN A 526 9.01 32.39 -2.29
N LYS A 527 8.28 31.27 -2.43
CA LYS A 527 7.71 30.55 -1.28
C LYS A 527 8.31 29.19 -0.99
N LEU A 528 8.87 28.52 -1.99
CA LEU A 528 9.28 27.12 -1.91
C LEU A 528 10.76 26.89 -2.27
N ASN A 529 11.53 27.95 -2.53
CA ASN A 529 12.95 27.84 -2.94
C ASN A 529 13.87 27.22 -1.88
N GLU A 530 13.50 27.27 -0.59
CA GLU A 530 14.22 26.54 0.46
C GLU A 530 14.05 25.01 0.34
N LYS A 531 12.96 24.56 -0.29
CA LYS A 531 12.60 23.14 -0.38
C LYS A 531 12.95 22.53 -1.73
N PHE A 532 12.78 23.28 -2.81
CA PHE A 532 12.93 22.81 -4.18
C PHE A 532 13.74 23.80 -5.01
N GLU A 533 14.54 23.29 -5.95
CA GLU A 533 15.11 24.09 -7.03
C GLU A 533 14.03 24.29 -8.10
N PHE A 534 13.82 25.52 -8.59
CA PHE A 534 12.84 25.77 -9.65
C PHE A 534 13.52 26.23 -10.92
N ARG A 535 13.11 25.64 -12.06
CA ARG A 535 13.52 26.08 -13.39
C ARG A 535 12.30 26.35 -14.26
N PHE A 536 12.34 27.44 -15.00
CA PHE A 536 11.32 27.77 -15.99
C PHE A 536 11.81 27.32 -17.36
N VAL A 537 10.93 26.69 -18.14
CA VAL A 537 11.20 26.28 -19.52
C VAL A 537 10.07 26.79 -20.39
N SER A 538 10.37 27.70 -21.30
CA SER A 538 9.39 28.19 -22.26
C SER A 538 9.21 27.22 -23.42
N ARG A 539 8.11 27.36 -24.16
CA ARG A 539 7.92 26.60 -25.41
C ARG A 539 9.05 26.84 -26.42
N TRP A 540 9.58 28.06 -26.44
CA TRP A 540 10.64 28.46 -27.36
C TRP A 540 12.00 27.81 -27.05
N ASP A 541 12.23 27.43 -25.79
CA ASP A 541 13.43 26.70 -25.38
C ASP A 541 13.44 25.25 -25.90
N VAL A 542 12.25 24.71 -26.24
CA VAL A 542 12.04 23.31 -26.64
C VAL A 542 11.89 23.18 -28.16
N GLU A 543 11.41 24.22 -28.85
CA GLU A 543 11.11 24.17 -30.29
C GLU A 543 12.30 23.72 -31.17
N PRO A 544 13.56 24.16 -30.92
CA PRO A 544 14.71 23.66 -31.69
C PRO A 544 14.92 22.15 -31.56
N GLN A 545 14.75 21.61 -30.35
CA GLN A 545 14.84 20.16 -30.10
C GLN A 545 13.68 19.41 -30.76
N ARG A 546 12.47 19.97 -30.77
CA ARG A 546 11.33 19.37 -31.49
C ARG A 546 11.59 19.25 -32.97
N GLN A 547 12.16 20.29 -33.59
CA GLN A 547 12.49 20.25 -35.01
C GLN A 547 13.51 19.14 -35.29
N GLN A 548 14.62 19.10 -34.54
CA GLN A 548 15.63 18.06 -34.68
C GLN A 548 15.07 16.65 -34.41
N TYR A 549 14.20 16.51 -33.40
CA TYR A 549 13.54 15.26 -33.06
C TYR A 549 12.69 14.74 -34.23
N ARG A 550 11.89 15.61 -34.86
CA ARG A 550 11.05 15.23 -36.02
C ARG A 550 11.90 14.70 -37.18
N GLU A 551 13.02 15.33 -37.48
CA GLU A 551 13.94 14.91 -38.54
C GLU A 551 14.59 13.55 -38.22
N ASN A 552 15.03 13.37 -36.98
CA ASN A 552 15.66 12.13 -36.52
C ASN A 552 14.67 10.95 -36.54
N MET A 553 13.42 11.17 -36.12
CA MET A 553 12.39 10.12 -36.02
C MET A 553 12.13 9.38 -37.33
N ILE A 554 12.34 10.03 -38.47
CA ILE A 554 12.20 9.43 -39.81
C ILE A 554 13.25 8.34 -40.04
N LYS A 555 14.45 8.50 -39.46
CA LYS A 555 15.61 7.62 -39.65
C LYS A 555 15.67 6.47 -38.63
N LEU A 556 14.81 6.50 -37.61
CA LEU A 556 14.85 5.55 -36.50
C LEU A 556 13.85 4.39 -36.66
N GLU A 557 14.30 3.19 -36.31
CA GLU A 557 13.53 1.96 -36.14
C GLU A 557 13.03 1.83 -34.68
N THR A 558 11.82 1.31 -34.51
CA THR A 558 11.25 1.06 -33.17
C THR A 558 11.87 -0.21 -32.59
N VAL A 559 12.30 -0.17 -31.33
CA VAL A 559 12.79 -1.37 -30.63
C VAL A 559 11.63 -2.38 -30.53
N PRO A 560 11.75 -3.58 -31.12
CA PRO A 560 10.71 -4.59 -31.10
C PRO A 560 10.39 -5.02 -29.66
N GLY A 561 9.10 -5.12 -29.32
CA GLY A 561 8.66 -5.44 -27.97
C GLY A 561 9.12 -4.46 -26.89
N THR A 562 9.24 -3.18 -27.23
CA THR A 562 9.63 -2.11 -26.29
C THR A 562 8.89 -2.21 -24.94
N ARG A 563 7.58 -2.46 -24.96
CA ARG A 563 6.74 -2.53 -23.74
C ARG A 563 7.21 -3.61 -22.76
N SER A 564 7.70 -4.73 -23.30
CA SER A 564 8.13 -5.91 -22.55
C SER A 564 9.41 -5.72 -21.73
N PHE A 565 10.23 -4.72 -22.06
CA PHE A 565 11.51 -4.46 -21.39
C PHE A 565 11.38 -3.36 -20.35
N HIS A 566 12.12 -3.45 -19.24
CA HIS A 566 12.08 -2.47 -18.16
C HIS A 566 13.45 -1.90 -17.82
N PHE A 567 14.49 -2.29 -18.53
CA PHE A 567 15.81 -1.68 -18.42
C PHE A 567 16.47 -1.56 -19.77
N PHE A 568 17.07 -0.40 -20.01
CA PHE A 568 17.71 -0.05 -21.26
C PHE A 568 19.07 0.59 -21.00
N LYS A 569 20.07 0.18 -21.77
CA LYS A 569 21.43 0.71 -21.68
C LYS A 569 22.03 0.88 -23.08
N PRO A 570 22.63 2.04 -23.38
CA PRO A 570 23.40 2.23 -24.61
C PRO A 570 24.57 1.26 -24.70
N VAL A 571 24.78 0.73 -25.91
CA VAL A 571 25.98 -0.05 -26.29
C VAL A 571 26.88 0.80 -27.20
N SER A 572 26.28 1.61 -28.07
CA SER A 572 26.94 2.60 -28.94
C SER A 572 25.98 3.74 -29.28
N ASP A 573 26.43 4.72 -30.08
CA ASP A 573 25.66 5.89 -30.53
C ASP A 573 24.28 5.54 -31.14
N ASP A 574 24.16 4.34 -31.71
CA ASP A 574 22.93 3.89 -32.39
C ASP A 574 22.41 2.54 -31.88
N THR A 575 23.09 1.89 -30.93
CA THR A 575 22.72 0.57 -30.45
C THR A 575 22.32 0.59 -28.98
N ILE A 576 21.18 -0.02 -28.67
CA ILE A 576 20.62 -0.11 -27.33
C ILE A 576 20.41 -1.56 -26.92
N ALA A 577 20.79 -1.89 -25.68
CA ALA A 577 20.54 -3.18 -25.05
C ALA A 577 19.33 -3.09 -24.12
N CYS A 578 18.52 -4.15 -24.08
CA CYS A 578 17.24 -4.20 -23.39
C CYS A 578 17.14 -5.44 -22.50
N TRP A 579 16.58 -5.30 -21.30
CA TRP A 579 16.33 -6.41 -20.35
C TRP A 579 14.88 -6.42 -19.88
N ARG A 580 14.36 -7.62 -19.59
CA ARG A 580 12.97 -7.80 -19.13
C ARG A 580 12.73 -7.12 -17.78
N VAL A 581 13.68 -7.24 -16.86
CA VAL A 581 13.70 -6.54 -15.57
C VAL A 581 15.08 -5.95 -15.26
N SER A 582 15.14 -4.91 -14.44
CA SER A 582 16.38 -4.14 -14.19
C SER A 582 17.39 -4.88 -13.32
N ASN A 583 16.91 -5.82 -12.50
CA ASN A 583 17.77 -6.74 -11.75
C ASN A 583 18.68 -7.60 -12.65
N GLU A 584 18.33 -7.78 -13.92
CA GLU A 584 19.07 -8.61 -14.88
C GLU A 584 20.21 -7.88 -15.59
N GLN A 585 20.50 -6.62 -15.27
CA GLN A 585 21.52 -5.81 -15.97
C GLN A 585 22.94 -6.41 -16.01
N ARG A 586 23.25 -7.38 -15.13
CA ARG A 586 24.52 -8.12 -15.11
C ARG A 586 24.53 -9.37 -15.99
N ALA A 587 23.35 -9.83 -16.42
CA ALA A 587 23.18 -10.93 -17.35
C ALA A 587 23.22 -10.43 -18.80
N GLU A 588 23.28 -11.36 -19.74
CA GLU A 588 23.17 -11.06 -21.17
C GLU A 588 21.86 -10.31 -21.47
N PRO A 589 21.90 -9.27 -22.32
CA PRO A 589 20.70 -8.55 -22.71
C PRO A 589 19.71 -9.46 -23.40
N ALA A 590 18.43 -9.25 -23.13
CA ALA A 590 17.34 -9.97 -23.80
C ALA A 590 17.23 -9.58 -25.28
N LEU A 591 17.61 -8.33 -25.61
CA LEU A 591 17.70 -7.83 -26.98
C LEU A 591 18.80 -6.77 -27.08
N VAL A 592 19.55 -6.78 -28.19
CA VAL A 592 20.41 -5.68 -28.62
C VAL A 592 19.89 -5.22 -29.98
N HIS A 593 19.56 -3.92 -30.10
CA HIS A 593 18.89 -3.37 -31.27
C HIS A 593 19.61 -2.11 -31.78
N CYS A 594 19.86 -2.05 -33.09
CA CYS A 594 20.33 -0.84 -33.75
C CYS A 594 19.12 0.02 -34.13
N LEU A 595 19.07 1.24 -33.60
CA LEU A 595 17.99 2.20 -33.80
C LEU A 595 18.01 2.83 -35.19
N GLN A 596 19.12 2.81 -35.92
CA GLN A 596 19.14 3.32 -37.29
C GLN A 596 18.46 2.33 -38.23
N LYS A 597 17.63 2.87 -39.13
CA LYS A 597 17.16 2.11 -40.30
C LYS A 597 18.39 1.71 -41.12
N ALA A 598 18.77 0.44 -41.04
CA ALA A 598 19.75 -0.10 -41.97
C ALA A 598 19.17 0.00 -43.40
N GLU A 599 19.99 0.40 -44.37
CA GLU A 599 19.82 -0.02 -45.77
C GLU A 599 20.02 -1.54 -45.81
N ARG A 600 19.04 -2.27 -45.30
CA ARG A 600 19.16 -3.69 -45.12
C ARG A 600 18.90 -4.31 -46.50
N LEU A 601 19.97 -4.74 -47.18
CA LEU A 601 19.92 -5.88 -48.10
C LEU A 601 19.38 -7.07 -47.28
N LYS A 602 18.06 -7.16 -47.19
CA LYS A 602 17.35 -8.16 -46.39
C LYS A 602 17.12 -9.38 -47.28
N ALA A 603 17.55 -10.55 -46.83
CA ALA A 603 16.65 -11.70 -46.91
C ALA A 603 15.31 -11.25 -46.33
N ALA A 604 14.22 -11.45 -47.07
CA ALA A 604 12.93 -10.84 -46.79
C ALA A 604 12.53 -11.08 -45.31
N PRO A 605 12.15 -10.04 -44.56
CA PRO A 605 11.70 -10.23 -43.19
C PRO A 605 10.45 -11.10 -43.21
N VAL A 606 10.41 -12.11 -42.32
CA VAL A 606 9.23 -12.96 -42.12
C VAL A 606 8.08 -12.04 -41.75
N THR A 607 7.06 -11.98 -42.63
CA THR A 607 5.86 -11.16 -42.41
C THR A 607 4.80 -12.10 -41.85
N PRO A 608 4.58 -12.13 -40.52
CA PRO A 608 3.66 -13.09 -39.93
C PRO A 608 2.22 -12.75 -40.28
N PHE A 609 1.44 -13.80 -40.55
CA PHE A 609 0.00 -13.75 -40.61
C PHE A 609 -0.56 -14.91 -39.78
N THR A 610 -1.77 -14.75 -39.25
CA THR A 610 -2.44 -15.80 -38.48
C THR A 610 -2.52 -17.11 -39.26
N GLY A 611 -2.08 -18.21 -38.65
CA GLY A 611 -2.00 -19.53 -39.27
C GLY A 611 -0.63 -19.88 -39.86
N MET A 612 0.35 -18.96 -39.83
CA MET A 612 1.69 -19.22 -40.35
C MET A 612 2.58 -19.95 -39.32
N PHE A 613 3.31 -20.99 -39.75
CA PHE A 613 4.35 -21.59 -38.91
C PHE A 613 5.67 -20.82 -39.05
N VAL A 614 6.31 -20.56 -37.91
CA VAL A 614 7.55 -19.78 -37.81
C VAL A 614 8.51 -20.43 -36.84
N VAL A 615 9.80 -20.23 -37.08
CA VAL A 615 10.81 -20.46 -36.05
C VAL A 615 11.01 -19.17 -35.27
N ALA A 616 10.78 -19.21 -33.97
CA ALA A 616 10.94 -18.08 -33.07
C ALA A 616 12.12 -18.27 -32.11
N ARG A 617 12.86 -17.19 -31.85
CA ARG A 617 13.87 -17.15 -30.79
C ARG A 617 13.23 -16.63 -29.49
N ILE A 618 13.18 -17.48 -28.48
CA ILE A 618 12.66 -17.12 -27.15
C ILE A 618 13.77 -17.41 -26.13
N ALA A 619 14.28 -16.35 -25.50
CA ALA A 619 15.51 -16.39 -24.69
C ALA A 619 16.68 -17.01 -25.48
N LYS A 620 17.30 -18.09 -24.97
CA LYS A 620 18.43 -18.78 -25.61
C LYS A 620 18.01 -19.91 -26.55
N ASN A 621 16.73 -20.27 -26.55
CA ASN A 621 16.22 -21.43 -27.29
C ASN A 621 15.49 -20.98 -28.55
N ARG A 622 15.46 -21.87 -29.55
CA ARG A 622 14.64 -21.71 -30.76
C ARG A 622 13.44 -22.64 -30.64
N TYR A 623 12.25 -22.11 -30.87
CA TYR A 623 11.00 -22.84 -30.85
C TYR A 623 10.37 -22.77 -32.23
N LEU A 624 9.70 -23.84 -32.61
CA LEU A 624 8.75 -23.82 -33.72
C LEU A 624 7.40 -23.38 -33.15
N GLY A 625 6.69 -22.47 -33.80
CA GLY A 625 5.38 -22.02 -33.34
C GLY A 625 4.46 -21.63 -34.49
N LEU A 626 3.16 -21.66 -34.22
CA LEU A 626 2.10 -21.19 -35.11
C LEU A 626 1.64 -19.81 -34.66
N VAL A 627 1.62 -18.86 -35.58
CA VAL A 627 1.10 -17.52 -35.33
C VAL A 627 -0.41 -17.58 -35.10
N THR A 628 -0.88 -17.20 -33.92
CA THR A 628 -2.31 -17.10 -33.59
C THR A 628 -2.84 -15.71 -33.84
N ASP A 629 -2.09 -14.68 -33.44
CA ASP A 629 -2.48 -13.28 -33.58
C ASP A 629 -1.29 -12.44 -34.02
N VAL A 630 -1.56 -11.38 -34.78
CA VAL A 630 -0.55 -10.45 -35.29
C VAL A 630 -0.95 -9.03 -34.92
N TYR A 631 -0.01 -8.32 -34.30
CA TYR A 631 -0.16 -6.93 -33.88
C TYR A 631 0.80 -6.08 -34.73
N GLU A 632 0.31 -5.58 -35.86
CA GLU A 632 1.13 -4.88 -36.87
C GLU A 632 1.72 -3.56 -36.36
N GLU A 633 0.99 -2.80 -35.53
CA GLU A 633 1.48 -1.54 -34.96
C GLU A 633 2.62 -1.76 -33.96
N GLU A 634 2.57 -2.89 -33.24
CA GLU A 634 3.53 -3.29 -32.21
C GLU A 634 4.70 -4.12 -32.75
N ALA A 635 4.61 -4.60 -33.99
CA ALA A 635 5.51 -5.57 -34.60
C ALA A 635 5.70 -6.82 -33.71
N GLU A 636 4.59 -7.37 -33.19
CA GLU A 636 4.54 -8.57 -32.34
C GLU A 636 3.54 -9.59 -32.90
N ALA A 637 3.82 -10.87 -32.68
CA ALA A 637 2.92 -11.97 -32.99
C ALA A 637 2.78 -12.89 -31.77
N ASP A 638 1.56 -13.29 -31.46
CA ASP A 638 1.31 -14.36 -30.50
C ASP A 638 1.53 -15.70 -31.20
N LEU A 639 2.32 -16.57 -30.58
CA LEU A 639 2.68 -17.88 -31.11
C LEU A 639 2.20 -18.98 -30.18
N THR A 640 1.53 -20.00 -30.72
CA THR A 640 1.41 -21.30 -30.05
C THR A 640 2.64 -22.15 -30.37
N LEU A 641 3.43 -22.49 -29.36
CA LEU A 641 4.71 -23.19 -29.51
C LEU A 641 4.53 -24.71 -29.58
N LEU A 642 5.24 -25.34 -30.51
CA LEU A 642 5.42 -26.79 -30.56
C LEU A 642 6.60 -27.24 -29.70
N MET A 643 6.50 -28.46 -29.19
CA MET A 643 7.51 -29.09 -28.34
C MET A 643 8.04 -30.38 -29.00
N PRO A 644 9.32 -30.76 -28.80
CA PRO A 644 10.35 -30.08 -28.02
C PRO A 644 10.95 -28.88 -28.76
N LYS A 645 11.79 -28.06 -28.08
CA LYS A 645 12.58 -27.00 -28.72
C LYS A 645 13.53 -27.55 -29.81
N LEU A 646 13.90 -26.70 -30.78
CA LEU A 646 14.94 -27.04 -31.76
C LEU A 646 16.27 -27.36 -31.04
N PRO A 647 17.06 -28.34 -31.53
CA PRO A 647 17.03 -28.97 -32.86
C PRO A 647 16.27 -30.33 -32.92
N ALA A 648 15.20 -30.51 -32.15
CA ALA A 648 14.37 -31.72 -32.25
C ALA A 648 13.92 -31.97 -33.71
N LYS A 649 13.79 -33.26 -34.09
CA LYS A 649 13.37 -33.67 -35.45
C LYS A 649 11.88 -33.99 -35.55
N VAL A 650 11.24 -34.23 -34.42
CA VAL A 650 9.82 -34.55 -34.30
C VAL A 650 9.23 -33.57 -33.29
N PHE A 651 8.15 -32.91 -33.69
CA PHE A 651 7.45 -31.92 -32.89
C PHE A 651 6.00 -32.35 -32.71
N TYR A 652 5.45 -32.06 -31.56
CA TYR A 652 4.07 -32.30 -31.22
C TYR A 652 3.45 -31.01 -30.68
N TRP A 653 2.16 -30.85 -30.92
CA TRP A 653 1.38 -29.92 -30.13
C TRP A 653 1.45 -30.39 -28.68
N PRO A 654 1.91 -29.55 -27.75
CA PRO A 654 1.76 -29.86 -26.35
C PRO A 654 0.27 -30.09 -26.06
N GLN A 655 -0.05 -31.02 -25.15
CA GLN A 655 -1.44 -31.28 -24.72
C GLN A 655 -2.16 -29.97 -24.32
N ASP A 656 -1.39 -28.99 -23.87
CA ASP A 656 -1.83 -27.63 -23.62
C ASP A 656 -1.05 -26.62 -24.45
N MET A 657 -1.77 -25.80 -25.23
CA MET A 657 -1.18 -24.78 -26.08
C MET A 657 -0.34 -23.79 -25.27
N LYS A 658 0.98 -23.84 -25.45
CA LYS A 658 1.90 -22.86 -24.87
C LYS A 658 1.94 -21.64 -25.77
N THR A 659 1.41 -20.52 -25.29
CA THR A 659 1.41 -19.26 -26.04
C THR A 659 2.55 -18.35 -25.61
N ALA A 660 3.19 -17.69 -26.56
CA ALA A 660 4.20 -16.67 -26.30
C ALA A 660 4.05 -15.50 -27.27
N SER A 661 4.01 -14.28 -26.74
CA SER A 661 4.10 -13.06 -27.55
C SER A 661 5.56 -12.81 -27.94
N VAL A 662 5.82 -12.80 -29.24
CA VAL A 662 7.16 -12.74 -29.82
C VAL A 662 7.26 -11.55 -30.79
N PRO A 663 8.26 -10.66 -30.65
CA PRO A 663 8.49 -9.59 -31.61
C PRO A 663 8.90 -10.12 -32.99
N PHE A 664 8.49 -9.46 -34.08
CA PHE A 664 8.78 -9.90 -35.46
C PHE A 664 10.26 -10.20 -35.71
N PRO A 665 11.24 -9.45 -35.18
CA PRO A 665 12.65 -9.77 -35.42
C PRO A 665 13.17 -11.01 -34.69
N HIS A 666 12.37 -11.58 -33.79
CA HIS A 666 12.65 -12.88 -33.20
C HIS A 666 12.03 -14.03 -34.03
N LEU A 667 11.23 -13.72 -35.05
CA LEU A 667 10.84 -14.68 -36.08
C LEU A 667 12.03 -14.85 -37.03
N ILE A 668 12.67 -16.00 -36.93
CA ILE A 668 13.90 -16.34 -37.64
C ILE A 668 13.60 -16.64 -39.11
N THR A 669 12.62 -17.50 -39.36
CA THR A 669 12.25 -17.93 -40.72
C THR A 669 10.81 -18.47 -40.71
N ASP A 670 10.13 -18.40 -41.85
CA ASP A 670 8.88 -19.11 -42.07
C ASP A 670 9.14 -20.60 -42.27
N VAL A 671 8.13 -21.42 -41.97
CA VAL A 671 8.23 -22.87 -42.06
C VAL A 671 7.19 -23.36 -43.03
N THR A 672 7.64 -24.02 -44.09
CA THR A 672 6.76 -24.54 -45.13
C THR A 672 6.21 -25.90 -44.70
N LEU A 673 4.89 -26.03 -44.76
CA LEU A 673 4.19 -27.29 -44.51
C LEU A 673 4.12 -28.13 -45.79
N GLN A 674 4.53 -29.39 -45.72
CA GLN A 674 4.31 -30.37 -46.78
C GLN A 674 3.59 -31.60 -46.22
N GLU A 675 2.46 -31.98 -46.79
CA GLU A 675 1.75 -33.19 -46.43
C GLU A 675 2.39 -34.42 -47.08
N LYS A 676 2.67 -35.46 -46.29
CA LYS A 676 3.18 -36.74 -46.80
C LYS A 676 2.48 -37.90 -46.08
N GLY A 677 1.35 -38.33 -46.64
CA GLY A 677 0.48 -39.35 -46.02
C GLY A 677 -0.18 -38.81 -44.75
N ASP A 678 -0.26 -39.61 -43.69
CA ASP A 678 -0.85 -39.21 -42.39
C ASP A 678 0.05 -38.27 -41.55
N ASN A 679 1.24 -37.90 -42.05
CA ASN A 679 2.20 -37.07 -41.35
C ASN A 679 2.40 -35.72 -42.06
N MET A 680 2.50 -34.65 -41.27
CA MET A 680 2.94 -33.34 -41.75
C MET A 680 4.46 -33.21 -41.63
N ILE A 681 5.14 -32.88 -42.72
CA ILE A 681 6.57 -32.59 -42.74
C ILE A 681 6.74 -31.07 -42.77
N LEU A 682 7.39 -30.54 -41.74
CA LEU A 682 7.76 -29.15 -41.64
C LEU A 682 9.18 -28.98 -42.19
N THR A 683 9.33 -28.20 -43.26
CA THR A 683 10.63 -27.91 -43.84
C THR A 683 11.10 -26.54 -43.35
N VAL A 684 12.22 -26.52 -42.62
CA VAL A 684 12.85 -25.28 -42.13
C VAL A 684 14.18 -25.13 -42.85
N ILE A 685 14.33 -24.08 -43.65
CA ILE A 685 15.63 -23.67 -44.19
C ILE A 685 16.23 -22.69 -43.19
N LEU A 686 17.20 -23.17 -42.41
CA LEU A 686 18.01 -22.31 -41.54
C LEU A 686 19.25 -21.91 -42.34
N GLU A 687 19.31 -20.67 -42.80
CA GLU A 687 20.60 -20.11 -43.26
C GLU A 687 21.58 -20.14 -42.08
N SER A 688 22.77 -20.67 -42.34
CA SER A 688 23.81 -20.98 -41.36
C SER A 688 24.30 -19.77 -40.60
#